data_AF-A0A397HFF7-F1
#
_entry.id   AF-A0A397HFF7-F1
#
_cell.length_a   1.000
_cell.length_b   1.000
_cell.length_c   1.000
_cell.angle_alpha   90.00
_cell.angle_beta   90.00
_cell.angle_gamma   90.00
#
_symmetry.space_group_name_H-M   'P 1'
#
loop_
_entity.id
_entity.type
_entity.pdbx_description
1 polymer ?
#
loop_
_entity_poly.entity_id
_entity_poly.type
_entity_poly.pdbx_seq_one_letter_code
_entity_poly.pdbx_strand_id
1 'polypeptide(L)'
;MTNYLISRFPFIFRNNLQLNFPIHFRTASFRSVAYTVPVIQKPHIKFNNVSKVNISTSEVKAQLMKVLKPKTKKAQKDETDVKSIVKPIVNPVIIKTTNKSNKKASSQKSVEEIYQKKTQLEHILLRPDTYIGSTESITEKLWTYDSDSDTMQFGEVDIVPGLYKIVDEILVNAADNKIRDPSMDTLKVTIDKEQNLISIYNNGKGIPIKIHKEEGIYVPELIFGHLLTSSNYDDNEKKVTGGRNGYGAKLTNIFSKKFIVETADKKLKKKYQQVFKNNMSITEEPKIQEHSKNDEYTKITFKPDLNKFNLTEFTDDTINLLKKRVHDLAGCVKGINVYLNGELIELRNFKDYVMKYVRSNSPDPDTLPFVQHEIVNDRWEVAVAASPDGQFHQVSFVNGIATIKGGTHVNHVLEQLVGKITETVKKKKELKDAKFKPNIVKNHLWVFINCLIENPAFDSQTKETLTLRQSEFGSNCQFNASFINKVLKSEIVEEIVSEVIYKQESEFKKSDGTKKSKSKVSAIEKLSDAKNAGTKNSSQCTLILTEGDSAKTLAVAGLSAVGRDNYGVFPLKGKLLNVRDASTAQILKNEEIQNIKKILGLQHDKVYTSLNELRYGHLMIMTDQDHDGSHIKGLIINFLDRFYPSLMKIPGFLKEFITPIVRCTNVKSKKKISFFTLPEYENWKKDNNNGKGYNIKYYKGLGTSSPAEAKEYFAALGQHMKPFKTVQSEERSFIDLAFSKKKVEERKDWLKNYKPGTYIDHNFCSVVLRETLKKRLRLFN
;
A
#
# COMPACT_ATOMS: atom_id res chain seq x y z
N MET A 1 -54.96 -6.92 -41.31
CA MET A 1 -54.57 -8.23 -41.90
C MET A 1 -54.11 -9.13 -40.77
N THR A 2 -55.07 -9.78 -40.11
CA THR A 2 -55.26 -11.25 -40.04
C THR A 2 -54.19 -11.94 -39.16
N ASN A 3 -54.44 -12.20 -37.86
CA ASN A 3 -55.12 -13.39 -37.27
C ASN A 3 -54.35 -14.70 -37.58
N TYR A 4 -54.11 -15.70 -36.70
CA TYR A 4 -54.63 -16.10 -35.38
C TYR A 4 -53.95 -17.45 -34.97
N LEU A 5 -54.08 -17.85 -33.68
CA LEU A 5 -54.22 -19.22 -33.09
C LEU A 5 -53.02 -20.22 -33.20
N ILE A 6 -52.38 -20.68 -32.11
CA ILE A 6 -52.81 -21.69 -31.09
C ILE A 6 -52.77 -23.15 -31.61
N SER A 7 -52.02 -24.03 -30.94
CA SER A 7 -52.56 -25.27 -30.32
C SER A 7 -51.50 -26.09 -29.55
N ARG A 8 -51.99 -26.76 -28.49
CA ARG A 8 -51.33 -27.64 -27.51
C ARG A 8 -51.69 -29.11 -27.79
N PHE A 9 -50.73 -30.05 -27.59
CA PHE A 9 -50.83 -31.46 -27.08
C PHE A 9 -51.85 -32.47 -27.75
N PRO A 10 -51.97 -33.80 -27.44
CA PRO A 10 -51.23 -34.79 -26.59
C PRO A 10 -51.07 -36.24 -27.22
N PHE A 11 -50.77 -37.27 -26.37
CA PHE A 11 -50.83 -38.77 -26.49
C PHE A 11 -49.53 -39.54 -26.83
N ILE A 12 -48.87 -40.30 -25.93
CA ILE A 12 -49.14 -41.60 -25.23
C ILE A 12 -49.10 -42.84 -26.15
N PHE A 13 -48.13 -43.76 -25.94
CA PHE A 13 -48.34 -45.21 -25.76
C PHE A 13 -47.13 -45.93 -25.12
N ARG A 14 -47.43 -46.94 -24.28
CA ARG A 14 -46.57 -47.82 -23.47
C ARG A 14 -46.05 -49.04 -24.25
N ASN A 15 -44.90 -49.60 -23.84
CA ASN A 15 -44.67 -51.01 -23.38
C ASN A 15 -43.15 -51.28 -23.23
N ASN A 16 -42.61 -51.50 -22.02
CA ASN A 16 -42.47 -52.78 -21.28
C ASN A 16 -41.68 -53.88 -22.01
N LEU A 17 -40.44 -54.14 -21.55
CA LEU A 17 -39.91 -55.48 -21.31
C LEU A 17 -38.68 -55.43 -20.38
N GLN A 18 -38.87 -55.92 -19.16
CA GLN A 18 -37.84 -56.32 -18.21
C GLN A 18 -37.19 -57.62 -18.67
N LEU A 19 -35.89 -57.78 -18.44
CA LEU A 19 -35.27 -59.08 -18.14
C LEU A 19 -34.16 -58.87 -17.09
N ASN A 20 -34.46 -59.35 -15.88
CA ASN A 20 -33.53 -59.56 -14.76
C ASN A 20 -32.69 -60.82 -15.01
N PHE A 21 -31.45 -60.86 -14.52
CA PHE A 21 -30.98 -61.78 -13.45
C PHE A 21 -29.45 -61.71 -13.21
N PRO A 22 -28.92 -62.24 -12.08
CA PRO A 22 -28.00 -61.51 -11.21
C PRO A 22 -26.67 -62.26 -10.98
N ILE A 23 -25.59 -61.60 -10.57
CA ILE A 23 -24.48 -62.30 -9.93
C ILE A 23 -23.94 -61.51 -8.73
N HIS A 24 -24.10 -62.14 -7.56
CA HIS A 24 -23.48 -61.86 -6.27
C HIS A 24 -21.97 -61.62 -6.35
N PHE A 25 -21.45 -60.67 -5.56
CA PHE A 25 -20.24 -60.95 -4.79
C PHE A 25 -20.29 -60.32 -3.39
N ARG A 26 -19.73 -61.10 -2.47
CA ARG A 26 -19.85 -61.08 -1.02
C ARG A 26 -19.29 -59.81 -0.37
N THR A 27 -20.03 -59.35 0.64
CA THR A 27 -19.52 -58.59 1.78
C THR A 27 -18.42 -59.38 2.50
N ALA A 28 -17.21 -58.81 2.54
CA ALA A 28 -16.17 -59.20 3.48
C ALA A 28 -15.88 -58.01 4.40
N SER A 29 -16.12 -58.24 5.69
CA SER A 29 -15.79 -57.36 6.78
C SER A 29 -14.31 -57.00 6.79
N PHE A 30 -13.98 -55.70 6.84
CA PHE A 30 -12.70 -55.27 7.37
C PHE A 30 -12.93 -54.56 8.71
N ARG A 31 -12.44 -55.25 9.74
CA ARG A 31 -12.37 -54.79 11.13
C ARG A 31 -11.67 -53.44 11.20
N SER A 32 -12.26 -52.56 12.01
CA SER A 32 -11.62 -51.38 12.56
C SER A 32 -10.32 -51.77 13.28
N VAL A 33 -9.17 -51.34 12.76
CA VAL A 33 -7.93 -51.29 13.52
C VAL A 33 -7.86 -49.90 14.12
N ALA A 34 -8.21 -49.81 15.40
CA ALA A 34 -7.99 -48.64 16.23
C ALA A 34 -6.48 -48.46 16.44
N TYR A 35 -5.92 -47.35 15.95
CA TYR A 35 -4.63 -46.87 16.44
C TYR A 35 -4.88 -45.98 17.65
N THR A 36 -4.76 -46.58 18.83
CA THR A 36 -4.53 -45.90 20.10
C THR A 36 -3.18 -45.19 20.06
N VAL A 37 -3.18 -43.86 20.17
CA VAL A 37 -2.00 -43.06 20.51
C VAL A 37 -2.11 -42.68 21.99
N PRO A 38 -1.07 -42.90 22.82
CA PRO A 38 -1.14 -42.71 24.25
C PRO A 38 -1.12 -41.22 24.63
N VAL A 39 -2.09 -40.83 25.44
CA VAL A 39 -2.10 -39.58 26.22
C VAL A 39 -1.13 -39.77 27.38
N ILE A 40 -0.05 -39.00 27.42
CA ILE A 40 0.80 -38.85 28.60
C ILE A 40 0.52 -37.47 29.22
N GLN A 41 -0.16 -37.51 30.36
CA GLN A 41 -0.27 -36.42 31.34
C GLN A 41 1.02 -36.31 32.17
N LYS A 42 1.39 -35.07 32.52
CA LYS A 42 1.69 -34.55 33.89
C LYS A 42 2.47 -33.21 33.82
N PRO A 43 2.51 -32.38 34.87
CA PRO A 43 1.56 -32.20 35.97
C PRO A 43 1.20 -30.72 36.25
N HIS A 44 0.07 -30.56 36.95
CA HIS A 44 -0.34 -29.34 37.63
C HIS A 44 0.56 -29.02 38.84
N ILE A 45 0.88 -27.73 39.03
CA ILE A 45 1.22 -27.17 40.34
C ILE A 45 0.20 -26.07 40.65
N LYS A 46 -0.51 -26.26 41.77
CA LYS A 46 -1.43 -25.32 42.40
C LYS A 46 -0.64 -24.35 43.27
N PHE A 47 -1.08 -23.10 43.36
CA PHE A 47 -1.11 -22.36 44.62
C PHE A 47 -2.39 -21.52 44.70
N ASN A 48 -3.10 -21.66 45.82
CA ASN A 48 -4.34 -20.96 46.17
C ASN A 48 -4.04 -19.79 47.12
N ASN A 49 -4.90 -18.77 47.02
CA ASN A 49 -5.32 -17.78 48.03
C ASN A 49 -4.28 -16.82 48.62
N VAL A 50 -4.54 -15.50 48.52
CA VAL A 50 -5.07 -14.66 49.61
C VAL A 50 -5.64 -13.33 49.05
N SER A 51 -6.91 -13.10 49.37
CA SER A 51 -7.66 -11.88 49.74
C SER A 51 -7.32 -10.46 49.22
N LYS A 52 -8.42 -9.80 48.80
CA LYS A 52 -8.68 -8.36 48.64
C LYS A 52 -8.20 -7.49 49.82
N VAL A 53 -7.66 -6.29 49.53
CA VAL A 53 -7.90 -5.03 50.29
C VAL A 53 -7.85 -3.82 49.35
N ASN A 54 -8.86 -2.95 49.47
CA ASN A 54 -8.98 -1.59 48.90
C ASN A 54 -7.96 -0.64 49.52
N ILE A 55 -7.27 0.21 48.74
CA ILE A 55 -6.75 1.49 49.26
C ILE A 55 -6.91 2.61 48.22
N SER A 56 -7.45 3.71 48.73
CA SER A 56 -7.78 4.98 48.09
C SER A 56 -6.57 5.84 47.73
N THR A 57 -6.82 6.74 46.79
CA THR A 57 -6.00 7.86 46.35
C THR A 57 -5.58 8.82 47.46
N SER A 58 -4.34 8.70 47.92
CA SER A 58 -3.48 9.78 48.42
C SER A 58 -2.08 9.19 48.59
N GLU A 59 -1.02 9.94 48.27
CA GLU A 59 0.40 9.59 48.50
C GLU A 59 1.21 8.91 47.37
N VAL A 60 1.28 9.56 46.19
CA VAL A 60 2.44 9.39 45.26
C VAL A 60 3.09 10.74 44.90
N LYS A 61 3.02 11.70 45.82
CA LYS A 61 3.76 12.97 45.77
C LYS A 61 4.80 13.01 46.89
N ALA A 62 5.83 12.15 46.82
CA ALA A 62 7.11 12.34 47.52
C ALA A 62 8.05 11.15 47.30
N GLN A 63 8.63 11.01 46.10
CA GLN A 63 9.80 10.14 45.93
C GLN A 63 10.69 10.58 44.78
N LEU A 64 11.17 11.82 44.87
CA LEU A 64 12.36 12.25 44.13
C LEU A 64 13.01 13.43 44.87
N MET A 65 13.60 13.13 46.04
CA MET A 65 14.61 13.98 46.69
C MET A 65 15.29 13.21 47.85
N LYS A 66 16.63 13.18 47.78
CA LYS A 66 17.60 13.01 48.87
C LYS A 66 18.03 11.60 49.31
N VAL A 67 19.19 11.20 48.81
CA VAL A 67 20.30 10.64 49.60
C VAL A 67 21.49 11.57 49.32
N LEU A 68 21.89 12.45 50.24
CA LEU A 68 23.03 12.22 51.14
C LEU A 68 22.93 13.13 52.38
N LYS A 69 23.40 12.59 53.51
CA LYS A 69 23.24 13.04 54.91
C LYS A 69 24.62 13.53 55.48
N PRO A 70 24.80 13.92 56.76
CA PRO A 70 25.21 15.29 57.15
C PRO A 70 26.44 15.37 58.11
N LYS A 71 26.80 16.60 58.54
CA LYS A 71 27.26 17.07 59.90
C LYS A 71 27.92 18.46 59.72
N THR A 72 27.78 19.52 60.54
CA THR A 72 27.57 19.67 62.00
C THR A 72 27.16 21.12 62.35
N LYS A 73 26.33 21.29 63.41
CA LYS A 73 26.26 22.31 64.50
C LYS A 73 26.87 23.73 64.24
N LYS A 74 26.29 24.88 64.62
CA LYS A 74 25.61 25.25 65.89
C LYS A 74 25.09 26.72 65.80
N ALA A 75 23.96 27.02 66.45
CA ALA A 75 23.56 28.24 67.19
C ALA A 75 23.53 29.60 66.44
N GLN A 76 22.68 30.60 66.70
CA GLN A 76 21.51 30.87 67.56
C GLN A 76 20.99 32.26 67.11
N LYS A 77 19.66 32.50 67.19
CA LYS A 77 18.97 33.75 67.63
C LYS A 77 19.29 35.10 66.95
N ASP A 78 18.44 36.11 66.85
CA ASP A 78 17.06 36.49 67.22
C ASP A 78 16.76 37.62 66.19
N GLU A 79 15.63 37.60 65.47
CA GLU A 79 14.36 38.25 65.80
C GLU A 79 14.31 39.76 65.51
N THR A 80 13.15 40.18 64.98
CA THR A 80 12.63 41.54 64.73
C THR A 80 13.14 42.33 63.52
N ASP A 81 12.40 43.30 62.98
CA ASP A 81 11.01 43.36 62.52
C ASP A 81 10.91 44.73 61.78
N VAL A 82 9.99 44.85 60.82
CA VAL A 82 9.17 46.07 60.60
C VAL A 82 9.76 47.27 59.81
N LYS A 83 9.05 47.54 58.70
CA LYS A 83 8.69 48.85 58.06
C LYS A 83 9.80 49.63 57.34
N SER A 84 9.56 50.43 56.30
CA SER A 84 8.46 50.74 55.36
C SER A 84 8.94 51.94 54.51
N ILE A 85 8.23 52.28 53.42
CA ILE A 85 8.24 53.58 52.69
C ILE A 85 9.36 53.69 51.63
N VAL A 86 9.10 53.51 50.32
CA VAL A 86 8.43 54.37 49.30
C VAL A 86 9.25 55.59 48.86
N LYS A 87 9.97 55.42 47.72
CA LYS A 87 10.16 56.31 46.52
C LYS A 87 10.78 57.74 46.71
N PRO A 88 11.26 58.47 45.65
CA PRO A 88 11.54 58.11 44.24
C PRO A 88 12.81 58.81 43.61
N ILE A 89 12.96 58.64 42.28
CA ILE A 89 13.62 59.51 41.27
C ILE A 89 15.16 59.46 41.13
N VAL A 90 15.61 59.25 39.88
CA VAL A 90 16.54 60.10 39.08
C VAL A 90 17.44 59.23 38.19
N ASN A 91 17.24 59.33 36.87
CA ASN A 91 18.26 59.00 35.87
C ASN A 91 19.41 60.01 35.95
N PRO A 92 20.65 59.58 35.66
CA PRO A 92 21.47 60.40 34.79
C PRO A 92 22.04 59.63 33.61
N VAL A 93 22.03 60.36 32.49
CA VAL A 93 22.76 60.12 31.25
C VAL A 93 24.27 60.15 31.53
N ILE A 94 25.04 59.19 30.98
CA ILE A 94 26.49 59.33 30.78
C ILE A 94 26.83 58.91 29.34
N ILE A 95 27.55 59.80 28.66
CA ILE A 95 28.05 59.69 27.28
C ILE A 95 29.56 59.36 27.32
N LYS A 96 29.99 58.52 26.34
CA LYS A 96 31.37 58.23 25.85
C LYS A 96 32.25 57.40 26.82
N THR A 97 33.05 56.42 26.39
CA THR A 97 33.85 56.32 25.15
C THR A 97 34.27 54.88 24.90
N THR A 98 34.50 54.56 23.63
CA THR A 98 35.07 53.31 23.09
C THR A 98 36.44 52.97 23.65
N ASN A 99 36.65 51.70 24.04
CA ASN A 99 37.87 50.96 23.71
C ASN A 99 37.62 49.44 23.78
N LYS A 100 37.82 48.77 22.64
CA LYS A 100 37.79 47.32 22.49
C LYS A 100 39.07 46.72 23.09
N SER A 101 38.93 45.83 24.06
CA SER A 101 39.91 44.76 24.29
C SER A 101 39.17 43.46 24.61
N ASN A 102 39.22 42.53 23.65
CA ASN A 102 38.69 41.19 23.78
C ASN A 102 39.55 40.37 24.74
N LYS A 103 39.02 40.09 25.94
CA LYS A 103 39.35 38.89 26.72
C LYS A 103 38.05 38.26 27.20
N LYS A 104 37.67 37.13 26.58
CA LYS A 104 36.56 36.27 27.03
C LYS A 104 36.95 35.62 28.37
N ALA A 105 36.63 36.28 29.48
CA ALA A 105 36.46 35.61 30.76
C ALA A 105 35.08 34.95 30.75
N SER A 106 35.02 33.64 30.96
CA SER A 106 33.77 32.95 31.22
C SER A 106 33.27 33.38 32.60
N SER A 107 32.40 34.39 32.64
CA SER A 107 31.73 34.77 33.89
C SER A 107 30.86 33.60 34.34
N GLN A 108 31.16 33.05 35.51
CA GLN A 108 30.28 32.13 36.21
C GLN A 108 28.97 32.87 36.47
N LYS A 109 27.89 32.42 35.82
CA LYS A 109 26.56 33.02 36.00
C LYS A 109 26.14 32.89 37.46
N SER A 110 25.52 33.92 38.01
CA SER A 110 24.98 33.85 39.38
C SER A 110 23.82 32.85 39.45
N VAL A 111 23.47 32.39 40.66
CA VAL A 111 22.34 31.47 40.86
C VAL A 111 21.04 32.07 40.33
N GLU A 112 20.84 33.37 40.50
CA GLU A 112 19.69 34.13 40.02
C GLU A 112 19.67 34.26 38.48
N GLU A 113 20.85 34.34 37.86
CA GLU A 113 20.96 34.32 36.39
C GLU A 113 20.67 32.93 35.80
N ILE A 114 20.95 31.86 36.56
CA ILE A 114 20.71 30.46 36.16
C ILE A 114 19.22 30.09 36.34
N TYR A 115 18.62 30.43 37.49
CA TYR A 115 17.25 30.05 37.84
C TYR A 115 16.30 31.24 37.77
N GLN A 116 15.62 31.39 36.64
CA GLN A 116 14.73 32.53 36.39
C GLN A 116 13.27 32.09 36.44
N LYS A 117 12.42 32.87 37.13
CA LYS A 117 10.96 32.76 37.03
C LYS A 117 10.47 33.74 35.97
N LYS A 118 9.65 33.27 35.04
CA LYS A 118 9.02 34.08 33.99
C LYS A 118 7.53 34.16 34.21
N THR A 119 6.92 35.27 33.81
CA THR A 119 5.46 35.37 33.69
C THR A 119 4.97 34.53 32.51
N GLN A 120 3.68 34.23 32.45
CA GLN A 120 3.12 33.45 31.33
C GLN A 120 3.32 34.16 29.99
N LEU A 121 3.12 35.48 29.93
CA LEU A 121 3.33 36.30 28.73
C LEU A 121 4.80 36.29 28.30
N GLU A 122 5.74 36.46 29.24
CA GLU A 122 7.18 36.35 28.95
C GLU A 122 7.55 34.98 28.43
N HIS A 123 7.00 33.91 29.02
CA HIS A 123 7.27 32.55 28.58
C HIS A 123 6.75 32.30 27.16
N ILE A 124 5.54 32.78 26.81
CA ILE A 124 5.00 32.68 25.45
C ILE A 124 5.94 33.35 24.43
N LEU A 125 6.44 34.54 24.73
CA LEU A 125 7.36 35.26 23.85
C LEU A 125 8.76 34.63 23.79
N LEU A 126 9.21 33.99 24.86
CA LEU A 126 10.52 33.32 24.92
C LEU A 126 10.50 31.92 24.28
N ARG A 127 9.36 31.23 24.33
CA ARG A 127 9.18 29.84 23.89
C ARG A 127 7.89 29.68 23.05
N PRO A 128 7.83 30.36 21.88
CA PRO A 128 6.64 30.36 21.02
C PRO A 128 6.23 28.96 20.53
N ASP A 129 7.18 28.06 20.33
CA ASP A 129 6.99 26.73 19.74
C ASP A 129 5.85 25.92 20.37
N THR A 130 5.69 26.01 21.68
CA THR A 130 4.66 25.27 22.43
C THR A 130 3.25 25.85 22.30
N TYR A 131 3.13 27.08 21.78
CA TYR A 131 1.86 27.82 21.68
C TYR A 131 1.42 28.01 20.23
N ILE A 132 2.31 28.50 19.37
CA ILE A 132 1.99 28.83 17.97
C ILE A 132 2.80 28.01 16.96
N GLY A 133 3.79 27.25 17.42
CA GLY A 133 4.78 26.61 16.55
C GLY A 133 6.02 27.49 16.35
N SER A 134 6.94 27.02 15.50
CA SER A 134 8.23 27.68 15.23
C SER A 134 8.06 29.11 14.72
N THR A 135 8.88 30.04 15.21
CA THR A 135 9.04 31.39 14.65
C THR A 135 10.11 31.47 13.57
N GLU A 136 10.87 30.39 13.37
CA GLU A 136 11.84 30.27 12.29
C GLU A 136 11.17 29.81 11.01
N SER A 137 11.69 30.30 9.87
CA SER A 137 11.28 29.84 8.55
C SER A 137 11.69 28.38 8.35
N ILE A 138 10.76 27.57 7.85
CA ILE A 138 10.99 26.19 7.45
C ILE A 138 10.48 25.98 6.04
N THR A 139 11.19 25.17 5.27
CA THR A 139 10.75 24.74 3.94
C THR A 139 10.02 23.42 4.07
N GLU A 140 8.74 23.39 3.71
CA GLU A 140 7.93 22.16 3.70
C GLU A 140 7.17 22.02 2.38
N LYS A 141 6.83 20.77 2.02
CA LYS A 141 5.96 20.53 0.86
C LYS A 141 4.50 20.67 1.26
N LEU A 142 3.86 21.72 0.79
CA LEU A 142 2.50 22.10 1.18
C LEU A 142 1.65 22.46 -0.03
N TRP A 143 0.33 22.43 0.17
CA TRP A 143 -0.62 22.95 -0.81
C TRP A 143 -0.81 24.45 -0.61
N THR A 144 -0.56 25.23 -1.65
CA THR A 144 -0.83 26.67 -1.71
C THR A 144 -1.86 26.97 -2.80
N TYR A 145 -2.39 28.18 -2.78
CA TYR A 145 -3.34 28.63 -3.79
C TYR A 145 -2.61 29.54 -4.77
N ASP A 146 -2.65 29.17 -6.04
CA ASP A 146 -2.14 29.99 -7.11
C ASP A 146 -3.27 30.82 -7.70
N SER A 147 -3.09 32.14 -7.68
CA SER A 147 -4.10 33.09 -8.16
C SER A 147 -4.18 33.16 -9.67
N ASP A 148 -3.10 32.82 -10.38
CA ASP A 148 -3.04 32.92 -11.84
C ASP A 148 -3.78 31.73 -12.50
N SER A 149 -3.56 30.52 -11.99
CA SER A 149 -4.26 29.33 -12.47
C SER A 149 -5.61 29.06 -11.80
N ASP A 150 -5.95 29.78 -10.72
CA ASP A 150 -7.17 29.57 -9.93
C ASP A 150 -7.30 28.10 -9.44
N THR A 151 -6.16 27.52 -9.03
CA THR A 151 -6.05 26.12 -8.56
C THR A 151 -5.11 25.98 -7.37
N MET A 152 -5.12 24.80 -6.73
CA MET A 152 -4.21 24.46 -5.64
C MET A 152 -2.94 23.84 -6.20
N GLN A 153 -1.78 24.30 -5.75
CA GLN A 153 -0.47 23.85 -6.19
C GLN A 153 0.26 23.13 -5.04
N PHE A 154 0.93 22.02 -5.34
CA PHE A 154 1.75 21.29 -4.37
C PHE A 154 3.22 21.52 -4.67
N GLY A 155 3.94 22.12 -3.72
CA GLY A 155 5.33 22.49 -3.93
C GLY A 155 6.05 22.75 -2.62
N GLU A 156 7.34 23.06 -2.73
CA GLU A 156 8.14 23.54 -1.60
C GLU A 156 7.75 24.98 -1.31
N VAL A 157 7.48 25.27 -0.03
CA VAL A 157 6.99 26.56 0.45
C VAL A 157 7.78 26.94 1.69
N ASP A 158 8.33 28.16 1.70
CA ASP A 158 8.97 28.74 2.87
C ASP A 158 7.91 29.39 3.77
N ILE A 159 7.65 28.75 4.90
CA ILE A 159 6.62 29.15 5.86
C ILE A 159 7.25 29.43 7.22
N VAL A 160 6.75 30.46 7.90
CA VAL A 160 6.92 30.60 9.35
C VAL A 160 5.67 30.06 10.06
N PRO A 161 5.71 28.85 10.66
CA PRO A 161 4.52 28.19 11.20
C PRO A 161 3.77 29.02 12.23
N GLY A 162 4.50 29.71 13.11
CA GLY A 162 3.94 30.61 14.12
C GLY A 162 3.12 31.75 13.52
N LEU A 163 3.58 32.33 12.41
CA LEU A 163 2.87 33.40 11.71
C LEU A 163 1.58 32.88 11.07
N TYR A 164 1.65 31.76 10.36
CA TYR A 164 0.46 31.11 9.80
C TYR A 164 -0.56 30.79 10.90
N LYS A 165 -0.08 30.26 12.04
CA LYS A 165 -0.95 29.81 13.12
C LYS A 165 -1.72 30.94 13.78
N ILE A 166 -1.11 32.11 14.00
CA ILE A 166 -1.82 33.25 14.61
C ILE A 166 -2.93 33.80 13.70
N VAL A 167 -2.82 33.65 12.38
CA VAL A 167 -3.88 34.01 11.43
C VAL A 167 -4.98 32.95 11.46
N ASP A 168 -4.59 31.66 11.40
CA ASP A 168 -5.51 30.51 11.46
C ASP A 168 -6.39 30.55 12.72
N GLU A 169 -5.86 30.93 13.88
CA GLU A 169 -6.66 31.03 15.11
C GLU A 169 -7.80 32.06 15.01
N ILE A 170 -7.62 33.19 14.31
CA ILE A 170 -8.71 34.16 14.11
C ILE A 170 -9.70 33.67 13.05
N LEU A 171 -9.20 33.03 12.00
CA LEU A 171 -10.02 32.41 10.95
C LEU A 171 -10.93 31.31 11.51
N VAL A 172 -10.40 30.43 12.35
CA VAL A 172 -11.17 29.37 13.02
C VAL A 172 -12.20 29.98 13.98
N ASN A 173 -11.86 31.03 14.73
CA ASN A 173 -12.83 31.72 15.59
C ASN A 173 -13.99 32.33 14.79
N ALA A 174 -13.72 32.86 13.59
CA ALA A 174 -14.76 33.37 12.70
C ALA A 174 -15.63 32.24 12.16
N ALA A 175 -15.03 31.10 11.79
CA ALA A 175 -15.77 29.90 11.36
C ALA A 175 -16.63 29.30 12.48
N ASP A 176 -16.12 29.25 13.72
CA ASP A 176 -16.85 28.80 14.91
C ASP A 176 -18.12 29.62 15.15
N ASN A 177 -18.14 30.89 14.73
CA ASN A 177 -19.33 31.71 14.84
C ASN A 177 -20.50 31.19 14.00
N LYS A 178 -20.26 30.48 12.88
CA LYS A 178 -21.34 29.84 12.10
C LYS A 178 -22.05 28.74 12.90
N ILE A 179 -21.32 28.04 13.76
CA ILE A 179 -21.89 27.03 14.67
C ILE A 179 -22.67 27.71 15.80
N ARG A 180 -22.13 28.81 16.35
CA ARG A 180 -22.78 29.59 17.42
C ARG A 180 -24.04 30.32 16.94
N ASP A 181 -24.01 30.80 15.71
CA ASP A 181 -25.08 31.51 15.04
C ASP A 181 -25.23 31.01 13.59
N PRO A 182 -26.17 30.09 13.36
CA PRO A 182 -26.46 29.57 12.02
C PRO A 182 -26.87 30.64 10.99
N SER A 183 -27.27 31.84 11.44
CA SER A 183 -27.63 32.96 10.56
C SER A 183 -26.43 33.72 9.99
N MET A 184 -25.21 33.47 10.47
CA MET A 184 -23.99 33.98 9.85
C MET A 184 -23.92 33.51 8.39
N ASP A 185 -23.75 34.42 7.44
CA ASP A 185 -23.73 34.12 6.01
C ASP A 185 -22.54 34.75 5.28
N THR A 186 -21.72 35.55 5.97
CA THR A 186 -20.68 36.36 5.35
C THR A 186 -19.40 36.35 6.18
N LEU A 187 -18.30 35.98 5.54
CA LEU A 187 -16.94 36.09 6.05
C LEU A 187 -16.13 36.94 5.07
N LYS A 188 -15.42 37.96 5.55
CA LYS A 188 -14.55 38.81 4.73
C LYS A 188 -13.15 38.78 5.31
N VAL A 189 -12.17 38.47 4.48
CA VAL A 189 -10.76 38.44 4.84
C VAL A 189 -10.02 39.44 3.96
N THR A 190 -9.28 40.34 4.60
CA THR A 190 -8.38 41.27 3.93
C THR A 190 -6.96 40.93 4.33
N ILE A 191 -6.10 40.72 3.34
CA ILE A 191 -4.67 40.52 3.49
C ILE A 191 -3.98 41.64 2.70
N ASP A 192 -3.41 42.58 3.44
CA ASP A 192 -2.72 43.75 2.91
C ASP A 192 -1.20 43.53 3.06
N LYS A 193 -0.55 43.20 1.95
CA LYS A 193 0.90 42.93 1.89
C LYS A 193 1.72 44.19 2.16
N GLU A 194 1.31 45.34 1.62
CA GLU A 194 2.04 46.61 1.76
C GLU A 194 2.03 47.09 3.21
N GLN A 195 0.89 46.97 3.90
CA GLN A 195 0.76 47.39 5.29
C GLN A 195 1.13 46.30 6.30
N ASN A 196 1.39 45.07 5.85
CA ASN A 196 1.55 43.87 6.68
C ASN A 196 0.38 43.72 7.67
N LEU A 197 -0.84 43.83 7.15
CA LEU A 197 -2.07 43.90 7.94
C LEU A 197 -3.05 42.82 7.49
N ILE A 198 -3.71 42.20 8.47
CA ILE A 198 -4.77 41.23 8.24
C ILE A 198 -6.04 41.70 8.94
N SER A 199 -7.18 41.62 8.25
CA SER A 199 -8.49 41.93 8.79
C SER A 199 -9.46 40.80 8.50
N ILE A 200 -10.14 40.29 9.53
CA ILE A 200 -11.12 39.20 9.42
C ILE A 200 -12.42 39.70 10.02
N TYR A 201 -13.46 39.73 9.20
CA TYR A 201 -14.81 40.16 9.54
C TYR A 201 -15.78 38.98 9.36
N ASN A 202 -16.65 38.75 10.33
CA ASN A 202 -17.80 37.88 10.19
C ASN A 202 -19.08 38.61 10.63
N ASN A 203 -20.17 38.40 9.90
CA ASN A 203 -21.49 38.83 10.34
C ASN A 203 -22.09 37.82 11.35
N GLY A 204 -23.34 38.03 11.70
CA GLY A 204 -24.05 37.24 12.72
C GLY A 204 -23.72 37.74 14.12
N LYS A 205 -24.09 36.93 15.11
CA LYS A 205 -24.04 37.31 16.52
C LYS A 205 -22.65 37.76 16.93
N GLY A 206 -22.56 38.99 17.41
CA GLY A 206 -21.33 39.66 17.82
C GLY A 206 -20.90 39.22 19.21
N ILE A 207 -19.99 40.01 19.79
CA ILE A 207 -19.51 39.78 21.15
C ILE A 207 -20.32 40.69 22.11
N PRO A 208 -20.80 40.17 23.25
CA PRO A 208 -21.61 40.95 24.17
C PRO A 208 -20.88 42.21 24.67
N ILE A 209 -21.42 43.40 24.40
CA ILE A 209 -20.87 44.67 24.91
C ILE A 209 -21.39 44.89 26.33
N LYS A 210 -20.89 44.10 27.28
CA LYS A 210 -21.27 44.12 28.70
C LYS A 210 -20.06 43.95 29.59
N ILE A 211 -20.13 44.51 30.80
CA ILE A 211 -19.14 44.29 31.85
C ILE A 211 -19.37 42.90 32.46
N HIS A 212 -18.31 42.11 32.56
CA HIS A 212 -18.33 40.82 33.24
C HIS A 212 -18.41 41.05 34.76
N LYS A 213 -19.39 40.44 35.42
CA LYS A 213 -19.69 40.74 36.83
C LYS A 213 -18.54 40.41 37.78
N GLU A 214 -17.81 39.32 37.53
CA GLU A 214 -16.74 38.84 38.40
C GLU A 214 -15.39 39.51 38.09
N GLU A 215 -15.15 39.86 36.82
CA GLU A 215 -13.85 40.36 36.35
C GLU A 215 -13.81 41.89 36.27
N GLY A 216 -14.95 42.56 36.35
CA GLY A 216 -15.05 44.03 36.38
C GLY A 216 -14.72 44.75 35.07
N ILE A 217 -14.37 44.02 34.00
CA ILE A 217 -14.01 44.55 32.68
C ILE A 217 -15.02 44.13 31.60
N TYR A 218 -14.96 44.77 30.44
CA TYR A 218 -15.81 44.40 29.29
C TYR A 218 -15.50 43.00 28.78
N VAL A 219 -16.54 42.25 28.35
CA VAL A 219 -16.35 40.90 27.80
C VAL A 219 -15.40 40.85 26.59
N PRO A 220 -15.46 41.77 25.60
CA PRO A 220 -14.46 41.83 24.53
C PRO A 220 -13.03 41.97 25.05
N GLU A 221 -12.80 42.83 26.04
CA GLU A 221 -11.49 43.02 26.66
C GLU A 221 -11.02 41.73 27.35
N LEU A 222 -11.89 41.11 28.13
CA LEU A 222 -11.61 39.85 28.83
C LEU A 222 -11.15 38.76 27.86
N ILE A 223 -11.91 38.52 26.78
CA ILE A 223 -11.66 37.36 25.90
C ILE A 223 -10.54 37.57 24.88
N PHE A 224 -10.08 38.80 24.66
CA PHE A 224 -8.99 39.13 23.72
C PHE A 224 -7.73 39.71 24.37
N GLY A 225 -7.83 40.26 25.58
CA GLY A 225 -6.73 40.87 26.34
C GLY A 225 -6.19 40.02 27.48
N HIS A 226 -6.94 39.01 27.93
CA HIS A 226 -6.53 38.16 29.06
C HIS A 226 -6.38 36.70 28.62
N LEU A 227 -5.23 36.10 28.96
CA LEU A 227 -4.95 34.68 28.74
C LEU A 227 -5.93 33.81 29.53
N LEU A 228 -6.08 32.55 29.12
CA LEU A 228 -6.93 31.56 29.78
C LEU A 228 -8.42 31.95 29.84
N THR A 229 -8.93 32.63 28.81
CA THR A 229 -10.36 32.97 28.67
C THR A 229 -11.00 32.22 27.51
N SER A 230 -12.14 31.55 27.74
CA SER A 230 -12.88 30.82 26.71
C SER A 230 -14.34 30.59 27.11
N SER A 231 -15.22 30.44 26.12
CA SER A 231 -16.59 29.91 26.29
C SER A 231 -16.65 28.37 26.34
N ASN A 232 -15.52 27.70 26.13
CA ASN A 232 -15.47 26.26 25.84
C ASN A 232 -14.78 25.45 26.97
N TYR A 233 -14.79 25.95 28.20
CA TYR A 233 -14.23 25.22 29.36
C TYR A 233 -15.17 24.18 29.96
N ASP A 234 -16.48 24.31 29.75
CA ASP A 234 -17.41 23.25 30.14
C ASP A 234 -17.43 22.14 29.09
N ASP A 235 -16.62 21.11 29.32
CA ASP A 235 -16.55 19.89 28.49
C ASP A 235 -17.80 19.00 28.63
N ASN A 236 -18.72 19.25 29.58
CA ASN A 236 -19.99 18.53 29.65
C ASN A 236 -20.91 18.88 28.48
N GLU A 237 -20.76 20.08 27.92
CA GLU A 237 -21.41 20.46 26.67
C GLU A 237 -20.62 19.90 25.50
N LYS A 238 -21.23 18.98 24.75
CA LYS A 238 -20.67 18.40 23.53
C LYS A 238 -20.60 19.44 22.42
N LYS A 239 -19.46 20.11 22.29
CA LYS A 239 -19.23 21.19 21.32
C LYS A 239 -18.49 20.68 20.09
N VAL A 240 -18.85 21.23 18.94
CA VAL A 240 -18.20 20.96 17.63
C VAL A 240 -17.45 22.19 17.11
N THR A 241 -16.91 23.00 18.03
CA THR A 241 -16.09 24.18 17.73
C THR A 241 -14.60 23.83 17.70
N GLY A 242 -13.79 24.63 17.01
CA GLY A 242 -12.34 24.51 16.96
C GLY A 242 -11.62 25.12 18.16
N GLY A 243 -12.20 26.15 18.79
CA GLY A 243 -11.70 26.73 20.04
C GLY A 243 -11.86 25.77 21.23
N ARG A 244 -10.78 25.51 21.99
CA ARG A 244 -10.85 24.65 23.19
C ARG A 244 -10.06 25.22 24.38
N ASN A 245 -8.81 25.60 24.14
CA ASN A 245 -7.87 25.89 25.22
C ASN A 245 -7.85 27.37 25.67
N GLY A 246 -8.66 28.24 25.06
CA GLY A 246 -8.73 29.65 25.46
C GLY A 246 -7.49 30.50 25.17
N TYR A 247 -6.64 30.09 24.23
CA TYR A 247 -5.41 30.82 23.86
C TYR A 247 -5.51 31.60 22.53
N GLY A 248 -6.15 31.03 21.51
CA GLY A 248 -6.01 31.43 20.10
C GLY A 248 -5.92 32.93 19.83
N ALA A 249 -7.00 33.68 20.07
CA ALA A 249 -7.02 35.10 19.75
C ALA A 249 -6.04 35.95 20.58
N LYS A 250 -5.71 35.51 21.79
CA LYS A 250 -4.69 36.18 22.62
C LYS A 250 -3.29 35.93 22.07
N LEU A 251 -3.01 34.74 21.55
CA LEU A 251 -1.73 34.46 20.90
C LEU A 251 -1.55 35.39 19.68
N THR A 252 -2.60 35.60 18.88
CA THR A 252 -2.57 36.60 17.81
C THR A 252 -2.27 38.00 18.33
N ASN A 253 -2.90 38.42 19.44
CA ASN A 253 -2.65 39.72 20.06
C ASN A 253 -1.20 39.85 20.58
N ILE A 254 -0.69 38.84 21.30
CA ILE A 254 0.68 38.78 21.83
C ILE A 254 1.71 38.85 20.69
N PHE A 255 1.46 38.23 19.55
CA PHE A 255 2.37 38.28 18.39
C PHE A 255 2.06 39.41 17.41
N SER A 256 1.32 40.44 17.83
CA SER A 256 1.01 41.61 17.02
C SER A 256 1.56 42.91 17.60
N LYS A 257 2.00 43.83 16.72
CA LYS A 257 2.32 45.23 17.09
C LYS A 257 1.05 46.03 17.40
N LYS A 258 -0.03 45.71 16.70
CA LYS A 258 -1.35 46.32 16.87
C LYS A 258 -2.42 45.26 16.65
N PHE A 259 -3.39 45.18 17.55
CA PHE A 259 -4.54 44.28 17.47
C PHE A 259 -5.80 45.07 17.81
N ILE A 260 -6.79 45.05 16.95
CA ILE A 260 -8.01 45.86 17.05
C ILE A 260 -9.20 44.91 17.05
N VAL A 261 -10.02 45.02 18.09
CA VAL A 261 -11.29 44.33 18.19
C VAL A 261 -12.39 45.34 17.89
N GLU A 262 -13.24 45.02 16.92
CA GLU A 262 -14.49 45.72 16.68
C GLU A 262 -15.67 44.76 16.73
N THR A 263 -16.74 45.15 17.40
CA THR A 263 -18.00 44.40 17.36
C THR A 263 -19.18 45.35 17.44
N ALA A 264 -20.28 44.99 16.79
CA ALA A 264 -21.55 45.70 16.90
C ALA A 264 -22.60 44.76 17.47
N ASP A 265 -23.40 45.28 18.41
CA ASP A 265 -24.53 44.59 19.00
C ASP A 265 -25.83 45.29 18.54
N LYS A 266 -26.60 44.56 17.73
CA LYS A 266 -27.86 45.03 17.15
C LYS A 266 -28.93 45.33 18.21
N LYS A 267 -28.94 44.60 19.33
CA LYS A 267 -29.93 44.77 20.40
C LYS A 267 -29.61 45.97 21.26
N LEU A 268 -28.33 46.17 21.57
CA LEU A 268 -27.87 47.31 22.36
C LEU A 268 -27.70 48.58 21.51
N LYS A 269 -27.72 48.48 20.18
CA LYS A 269 -27.42 49.57 19.24
C LYS A 269 -26.10 50.26 19.59
N LYS A 270 -25.09 49.45 19.93
CA LYS A 270 -23.76 49.93 20.32
C LYS A 270 -22.70 49.27 19.45
N LYS A 271 -21.67 50.04 19.14
CA LYS A 271 -20.43 49.58 18.54
C LYS A 271 -19.33 49.72 19.56
N TYR A 272 -18.54 48.67 19.72
CA TYR A 272 -17.37 48.61 20.57
C TYR A 272 -16.12 48.52 19.70
N GLN A 273 -15.11 49.31 20.02
CA GLN A 273 -13.77 49.21 19.45
C GLN A 273 -12.73 49.28 20.57
N GLN A 274 -11.79 48.34 20.60
CA GLN A 274 -10.65 48.38 21.51
C GLN A 274 -9.36 48.07 20.76
N VAL A 275 -8.27 48.73 21.15
CA VAL A 275 -6.95 48.60 20.52
C VAL A 275 -5.95 48.13 21.56
N PHE A 276 -5.21 47.08 21.20
CA PHE A 276 -4.07 46.57 21.93
C PHE A 276 -2.80 46.86 21.12
N LYS A 277 -1.71 47.17 21.80
CA LYS A 277 -0.40 47.50 21.20
C LYS A 277 0.72 46.75 21.90
N ASN A 278 1.85 46.65 21.19
CA ASN A 278 3.11 46.12 21.72
C ASN A 278 2.94 44.77 22.40
N ASN A 279 2.51 43.75 21.63
CA ASN A 279 2.44 42.37 22.11
C ASN A 279 1.50 42.20 23.32
N MET A 280 0.33 42.85 23.27
CA MET A 280 -0.70 42.85 24.33
C MET A 280 -0.28 43.53 25.65
N SER A 281 0.88 44.21 25.70
CA SER A 281 1.33 44.92 26.91
C SER A 281 0.62 46.25 27.16
N ILE A 282 0.03 46.83 26.11
CA ILE A 282 -0.73 48.07 26.19
C ILE A 282 -2.16 47.77 25.74
N THR A 283 -3.12 48.06 26.62
CA THR A 283 -4.55 48.00 26.36
C THR A 283 -5.10 49.43 26.38
N GLU A 284 -5.65 49.90 25.27
CA GLU A 284 -6.36 51.19 25.24
C GLU A 284 -7.77 51.04 25.81
N GLU A 285 -8.30 52.12 26.38
CA GLU A 285 -9.68 52.19 26.81
C GLU A 285 -10.65 51.94 25.63
N PRO A 286 -11.72 51.15 25.83
CA PRO A 286 -12.64 50.85 24.76
C PRO A 286 -13.46 52.07 24.35
N LYS A 287 -13.52 52.31 23.03
CA LYS A 287 -14.40 53.30 22.42
C LYS A 287 -15.76 52.68 22.16
N ILE A 288 -16.76 53.12 22.91
CA ILE A 288 -18.14 52.67 22.75
C ILE A 288 -18.96 53.81 22.15
N GLN A 289 -19.58 53.55 21.00
CA GLN A 289 -20.36 54.52 20.26
C GLN A 289 -21.77 53.97 19.99
N GLU A 290 -22.74 54.87 19.77
CA GLU A 290 -24.03 54.47 19.24
C GLU A 290 -23.87 53.90 17.83
N HIS A 291 -24.63 52.85 17.54
CA HIS A 291 -24.60 52.15 16.27
C HIS A 291 -26.03 52.07 15.72
N SER A 292 -26.34 53.01 14.84
CA SER A 292 -27.67 53.15 14.23
C SER A 292 -27.95 52.13 13.13
N LYS A 293 -26.91 51.48 12.61
CA LYS A 293 -27.06 50.41 11.61
C LYS A 293 -27.60 49.15 12.28
N ASN A 294 -28.50 48.47 11.57
CA ASN A 294 -29.23 47.30 12.08
C ASN A 294 -28.49 45.97 11.81
N ASP A 295 -27.17 45.98 11.97
CA ASP A 295 -26.27 44.84 11.74
C ASP A 295 -25.57 44.40 13.02
N GLU A 296 -25.13 43.15 13.01
CA GLU A 296 -24.36 42.52 14.09
C GLU A 296 -23.14 41.87 13.47
N TYR A 297 -21.96 42.08 14.06
CA TYR A 297 -20.71 41.57 13.50
C TYR A 297 -19.57 41.53 14.52
N THR A 298 -18.52 40.79 14.15
CA THR A 298 -17.20 40.85 14.79
C THR A 298 -16.15 41.09 13.71
N LYS A 299 -15.22 42.01 13.96
CA LYS A 299 -14.10 42.30 13.08
C LYS A 299 -12.82 42.40 13.88
N ILE A 300 -11.85 41.57 13.54
CA ILE A 300 -10.53 41.55 14.14
C ILE A 300 -9.54 42.06 13.10
N THR A 301 -8.77 43.09 13.44
CA THR A 301 -7.72 43.63 12.56
C THR A 301 -6.41 43.66 13.30
N PHE A 302 -5.36 43.08 12.73
CA PHE A 302 -4.07 43.00 13.39
C PHE A 302 -2.90 43.18 12.42
N LYS A 303 -1.81 43.71 12.97
CA LYS A 303 -0.51 43.86 12.30
C LYS A 303 0.49 42.98 13.05
N PRO A 304 0.83 41.79 12.51
CA PRO A 304 1.80 40.91 13.13
C PRO A 304 3.12 41.61 13.42
N ASP A 305 3.77 41.23 14.52
CA ASP A 305 5.12 41.67 14.83
C ASP A 305 6.13 40.83 14.06
N LEU A 306 6.27 41.13 12.76
CA LEU A 306 7.10 40.36 11.82
C LEU A 306 8.56 40.20 12.28
N ASN A 307 9.08 41.13 13.07
CA ASN A 307 10.42 41.03 13.65
C ASN A 307 10.57 39.81 14.57
N LYS A 308 9.49 39.38 15.26
CA LYS A 308 9.49 38.16 16.08
C LYS A 308 9.46 36.87 15.25
N PHE A 309 9.16 37.00 13.95
CA PHE A 309 9.12 35.93 12.97
C PHE A 309 10.31 36.00 12.00
N ASN A 310 11.32 36.84 12.30
CA ASN A 310 12.49 37.09 11.44
C ASN A 310 12.12 37.56 10.02
N LEU A 311 11.02 38.31 9.89
CA LEU A 311 10.51 38.85 8.62
C LEU A 311 10.40 40.38 8.69
N THR A 312 10.51 41.03 7.53
CA THR A 312 10.23 42.47 7.36
C THR A 312 8.86 42.72 6.73
N GLU A 313 8.43 41.81 5.86
CA GLU A 313 7.16 41.83 5.15
C GLU A 313 6.63 40.40 4.92
N PHE A 314 5.35 40.28 4.54
CA PHE A 314 4.82 38.99 4.12
C PHE A 314 5.49 38.51 2.82
N THR A 315 6.02 37.29 2.83
CA THR A 315 6.54 36.62 1.63
C THR A 315 5.39 36.17 0.72
N ASP A 316 5.66 35.99 -0.58
CA ASP A 316 4.64 35.49 -1.52
C ASP A 316 4.13 34.10 -1.12
N ASP A 317 5.02 33.23 -0.64
CA ASP A 317 4.67 31.92 -0.08
C ASP A 317 3.70 32.03 1.10
N THR A 318 3.95 32.95 2.03
CA THR A 318 3.04 33.22 3.16
C THR A 318 1.68 33.68 2.64
N ILE A 319 1.65 34.59 1.67
CA ILE A 319 0.40 35.10 1.09
C ILE A 319 -0.37 33.97 0.41
N ASN A 320 0.28 33.17 -0.45
CA ASN A 320 -0.36 32.08 -1.18
C ASN A 320 -0.92 31.01 -0.24
N LEU A 321 -0.22 30.72 0.86
CA LEU A 321 -0.71 29.83 1.89
C LEU A 321 -1.90 30.40 2.67
N LEU A 322 -1.88 31.70 3.01
CA LEU A 322 -3.02 32.35 3.65
C LEU A 322 -4.24 32.41 2.73
N LYS A 323 -4.05 32.74 1.44
CA LYS A 323 -5.10 32.69 0.41
C LYS A 323 -5.73 31.30 0.35
N LYS A 324 -4.89 30.25 0.30
CA LYS A 324 -5.34 28.85 0.37
C LYS A 324 -6.20 28.60 1.61
N ARG A 325 -5.76 29.09 2.77
CA ARG A 325 -6.51 28.89 4.01
C ARG A 325 -7.87 29.59 4.02
N VAL A 326 -8.01 30.73 3.36
CA VAL A 326 -9.31 31.39 3.17
C VAL A 326 -10.20 30.58 2.22
N HIS A 327 -9.65 30.01 1.15
CA HIS A 327 -10.36 29.09 0.26
C HIS A 327 -10.82 27.81 0.98
N ASP A 328 -10.03 27.29 1.92
CA ASP A 328 -10.45 26.17 2.75
C ASP A 328 -11.76 26.46 3.49
N LEU A 329 -11.89 27.66 4.08
CA LEU A 329 -13.11 28.04 4.78
C LEU A 329 -14.29 28.19 3.84
N ALA A 330 -14.07 28.76 2.65
CA ALA A 330 -15.09 28.88 1.62
C ALA A 330 -15.63 27.51 1.17
N GLY A 331 -14.75 26.51 1.06
CA GLY A 331 -15.14 25.13 0.71
C GLY A 331 -15.75 24.34 1.87
N CYS A 332 -15.30 24.56 3.10
CA CYS A 332 -15.62 23.69 4.23
C CYS A 332 -16.73 24.21 5.15
N VAL A 333 -16.95 25.53 5.21
CA VAL A 333 -17.99 26.12 6.06
C VAL A 333 -19.27 26.26 5.24
N LYS A 334 -20.30 25.51 5.61
CA LYS A 334 -21.56 25.46 4.84
C LYS A 334 -22.36 26.75 4.97
N GLY A 335 -22.88 27.24 3.85
CA GLY A 335 -23.85 28.34 3.82
C GLY A 335 -23.28 29.69 4.24
N ILE A 336 -22.04 29.97 3.85
CA ILE A 336 -21.43 31.31 3.96
C ILE A 336 -20.83 31.73 2.61
N ASN A 337 -20.84 33.03 2.34
CA ASN A 337 -20.09 33.67 1.27
C ASN A 337 -18.77 34.19 1.86
N VAL A 338 -17.66 33.75 1.28
CA VAL A 338 -16.33 34.17 1.72
C VAL A 338 -15.74 35.14 0.71
N TYR A 339 -15.33 36.30 1.19
CA TYR A 339 -14.67 37.32 0.38
C TYR A 339 -13.19 37.43 0.76
N LEU A 340 -12.32 37.50 -0.24
CA LEU A 340 -10.90 37.75 -0.07
C LEU A 340 -10.55 39.07 -0.77
N ASN A 341 -10.03 40.04 -0.03
CA ASN A 341 -9.68 41.37 -0.54
C ASN A 341 -10.82 42.08 -1.30
N GLY A 342 -12.08 41.77 -0.95
CA GLY A 342 -13.28 42.35 -1.55
C GLY A 342 -13.90 41.50 -2.67
N GLU A 343 -13.19 40.49 -3.17
CA GLU A 343 -13.65 39.59 -4.22
C GLU A 343 -14.30 38.35 -3.61
N LEU A 344 -15.40 37.88 -4.21
CA LEU A 344 -16.09 36.67 -3.77
C LEU A 344 -15.31 35.44 -4.24
N ILE A 345 -15.04 34.50 -3.33
CA ILE A 345 -14.49 33.19 -3.70
C ILE A 345 -15.63 32.33 -4.26
N GLU A 346 -15.58 32.01 -5.55
CA GLU A 346 -16.61 31.26 -6.27
C GLU A 346 -16.56 29.74 -5.99
N LEU A 347 -16.90 29.34 -4.76
CA LEU A 347 -17.05 27.94 -4.38
C LEU A 347 -18.47 27.69 -3.88
N ARG A 348 -19.26 26.85 -4.56
CA ARG A 348 -20.67 26.61 -4.17
C ARG A 348 -20.78 25.54 -3.08
N ASN A 349 -19.82 24.64 -3.00
CA ASN A 349 -19.84 23.49 -2.10
C ASN A 349 -18.42 22.88 -1.96
N PHE A 350 -18.29 21.91 -1.07
CA PHE A 350 -17.02 21.22 -0.82
C PHE A 350 -16.48 20.48 -2.06
N LYS A 351 -17.35 19.99 -2.95
CA LYS A 351 -16.90 19.32 -4.19
C LYS A 351 -16.19 20.30 -5.11
N ASP A 352 -16.68 21.52 -5.28
CA ASP A 352 -16.02 22.55 -6.08
C ASP A 352 -14.63 22.88 -5.52
N TYR A 353 -14.51 22.92 -4.18
CA TYR A 353 -13.23 23.08 -3.50
C TYR A 353 -12.28 21.92 -3.81
N VAL A 354 -12.76 20.67 -3.76
CA VAL A 354 -11.95 19.50 -4.13
C VAL A 354 -11.48 19.58 -5.59
N MET A 355 -12.33 20.06 -6.50
CA MET A 355 -11.94 20.21 -7.91
C MET A 355 -10.75 21.16 -8.12
N LYS A 356 -10.52 22.14 -7.23
CA LYS A 356 -9.34 23.02 -7.27
C LYS A 356 -8.03 22.27 -7.08
N TYR A 357 -8.05 21.13 -6.40
CA TYR A 357 -6.88 20.27 -6.20
C TYR A 357 -6.66 19.31 -7.36
N VAL A 358 -7.73 18.68 -7.82
CA VAL A 358 -7.58 17.57 -8.77
C VAL A 358 -7.31 18.09 -10.19
N ARG A 359 -7.83 19.30 -10.54
CA ARG A 359 -7.57 19.91 -11.86
C ARG A 359 -6.12 20.30 -12.10
N SER A 360 -5.42 20.81 -11.08
CA SER A 360 -3.99 21.16 -11.22
C SER A 360 -3.08 19.95 -11.44
N ASN A 361 -3.57 18.75 -11.11
CA ASN A 361 -2.84 17.50 -11.25
C ASN A 361 -3.35 16.65 -12.41
N SER A 362 -4.26 17.16 -13.24
CA SER A 362 -4.72 16.46 -14.44
C SER A 362 -3.68 16.59 -15.55
N PRO A 363 -3.25 15.47 -16.19
CA PRO A 363 -2.37 15.52 -17.35
C PRO A 363 -3.01 16.24 -18.55
N ASP A 364 -4.33 16.23 -18.61
CA ASP A 364 -5.15 16.83 -19.65
C ASP A 364 -6.12 17.84 -19.01
N PRO A 365 -5.97 19.16 -19.29
CA PRO A 365 -6.87 20.20 -18.79
C PRO A 365 -8.34 20.00 -19.22
N ASP A 366 -8.58 19.33 -20.34
CA ASP A 366 -9.93 19.16 -20.91
C ASP A 366 -10.67 17.94 -20.34
N THR A 367 -9.93 16.99 -19.75
CA THR A 367 -10.52 15.81 -19.12
C THR A 367 -10.81 16.06 -17.64
N LEU A 368 -12.07 15.92 -17.24
CA LEU A 368 -12.44 16.01 -15.82
C LEU A 368 -11.92 14.79 -15.05
N PRO A 369 -11.04 14.99 -14.05
CA PRO A 369 -10.50 13.88 -13.28
C PRO A 369 -11.56 13.22 -12.41
N PHE A 370 -11.38 11.93 -12.09
CA PHE A 370 -12.32 11.21 -11.25
C PHE A 370 -12.36 11.78 -9.83
N VAL A 371 -13.53 12.29 -9.43
CA VAL A 371 -13.82 12.69 -8.05
C VAL A 371 -15.18 12.14 -7.64
N GLN A 372 -15.19 11.27 -6.65
CA GLN A 372 -16.41 10.76 -6.05
C GLN A 372 -16.64 11.44 -4.70
N HIS A 373 -17.70 12.23 -4.62
CA HIS A 373 -18.09 13.03 -3.45
C HIS A 373 -19.40 12.52 -2.84
N GLU A 374 -19.51 12.60 -1.52
CA GLU A 374 -20.71 12.28 -0.74
C GLU A 374 -20.78 13.14 0.52
N ILE A 375 -21.95 13.74 0.74
CA ILE A 375 -22.37 14.21 2.06
C ILE A 375 -22.93 12.99 2.78
N VAL A 376 -22.13 12.41 3.67
CA VAL A 376 -22.45 11.15 4.36
C VAL A 376 -23.54 11.38 5.40
N ASN A 377 -23.45 12.48 6.15
CA ASN A 377 -24.46 12.98 7.07
C ASN A 377 -24.17 14.44 7.44
N ASP A 378 -24.90 15.01 8.40
CA ASP A 378 -24.73 16.41 8.84
C ASP A 378 -23.31 16.74 9.33
N ARG A 379 -22.57 15.74 9.80
CA ARG A 379 -21.23 15.89 10.39
C ARG A 379 -20.10 15.34 9.53
N TRP A 380 -20.37 14.68 8.41
CA TRP A 380 -19.35 14.07 7.56
C TRP A 380 -19.61 14.34 6.09
N GLU A 381 -18.62 14.90 5.43
CA GLU A 381 -18.59 15.12 4.00
C GLU A 381 -17.23 14.67 3.46
N VAL A 382 -17.24 13.81 2.46
CA VAL A 382 -16.03 13.13 1.98
C VAL A 382 -15.99 13.16 0.46
N ALA A 383 -14.80 13.37 -0.09
CA ALA A 383 -14.52 13.08 -1.49
C ALA A 383 -13.27 12.19 -1.64
N VAL A 384 -13.27 11.37 -2.68
CA VAL A 384 -12.16 10.48 -3.04
C VAL A 384 -11.80 10.72 -4.50
N ALA A 385 -10.52 10.93 -4.75
CA ALA A 385 -9.93 11.03 -6.07
C ALA A 385 -8.79 10.01 -6.22
N ALA A 386 -8.35 9.80 -7.46
CA ALA A 386 -7.13 9.06 -7.75
C ALA A 386 -5.90 9.85 -7.29
N SER A 387 -4.89 9.13 -6.80
CA SER A 387 -3.60 9.76 -6.49
C SER A 387 -2.83 10.08 -7.77
N PRO A 388 -2.29 11.30 -7.94
CA PRO A 388 -1.56 11.66 -9.16
C PRO A 388 -0.19 10.99 -9.29
N ASP A 389 0.46 10.63 -8.17
CA ASP A 389 1.84 10.12 -8.11
C ASP A 389 1.96 8.72 -7.47
N GLY A 390 0.83 8.04 -7.26
CA GLY A 390 0.79 6.77 -6.53
C GLY A 390 1.26 6.87 -5.07
N GLN A 391 1.10 8.04 -4.42
CA GLN A 391 1.29 8.23 -2.99
C GLN A 391 0.00 8.63 -2.28
N PHE A 392 -0.11 8.28 -1.00
CA PHE A 392 -1.30 8.64 -0.26
C PHE A 392 -1.34 10.15 0.01
N HIS A 393 -2.41 10.81 -0.48
CA HIS A 393 -2.67 12.22 -0.22
C HIS A 393 -3.94 12.40 0.60
N GLN A 394 -3.97 13.43 1.45
CA GLN A 394 -5.13 13.76 2.26
C GLN A 394 -5.27 15.26 2.46
N VAL A 395 -6.50 15.75 2.44
CA VAL A 395 -6.86 17.11 2.87
C VAL A 395 -8.05 16.99 3.80
N SER A 396 -7.84 17.22 5.10
CA SER A 396 -8.90 17.01 6.09
C SER A 396 -9.10 18.18 7.04
N PHE A 397 -10.35 18.34 7.45
CA PHE A 397 -10.82 19.38 8.35
C PHE A 397 -11.67 18.80 9.47
N VAL A 398 -11.36 19.21 10.70
CA VAL A 398 -12.12 18.88 11.91
C VAL A 398 -12.60 20.19 12.53
N ASN A 399 -13.90 20.44 12.55
CA ASN A 399 -14.48 21.68 13.09
C ASN A 399 -13.85 22.94 12.46
N GLY A 400 -13.60 22.91 11.15
CA GLY A 400 -12.94 24.00 10.43
C GLY A 400 -11.43 24.12 10.63
N ILE A 401 -10.81 23.30 11.50
CA ILE A 401 -9.35 23.23 11.68
C ILE A 401 -8.74 22.33 10.61
N ALA A 402 -7.68 22.79 9.94
CA ALA A 402 -6.95 22.00 8.96
C ALA A 402 -6.03 20.97 9.64
N THR A 403 -6.40 19.68 9.58
CA THR A 403 -5.59 18.58 10.09
C THR A 403 -4.62 18.07 9.02
N ILE A 404 -3.57 18.85 8.76
CA ILE A 404 -2.62 18.60 7.66
C ILE A 404 -1.83 17.29 7.78
N LYS A 405 -1.67 16.75 9.00
CA LYS A 405 -1.05 15.44 9.26
C LYS A 405 -2.07 14.31 9.40
N GLY A 406 -3.37 14.62 9.27
CA GLY A 406 -4.46 13.67 9.35
C GLY A 406 -4.78 13.27 10.78
N GLY A 407 -4.97 11.98 11.03
CA GLY A 407 -5.29 11.46 12.36
C GLY A 407 -6.31 10.34 12.35
N THR A 408 -6.97 10.14 13.48
CA THR A 408 -7.94 9.06 13.69
C THR A 408 -9.16 9.14 12.77
N HIS A 409 -9.62 10.34 12.39
CA HIS A 409 -10.73 10.57 11.46
C HIS A 409 -10.38 10.17 10.03
N VAL A 410 -9.15 10.47 9.58
CA VAL A 410 -8.65 10.03 8.26
C VAL A 410 -8.57 8.52 8.22
N ASN A 411 -7.99 7.89 9.27
CA ASN A 411 -7.89 6.44 9.35
C ASN A 411 -9.28 5.76 9.33
N HIS A 412 -10.27 6.34 10.02
CA HIS A 412 -11.64 5.84 10.03
C HIS A 412 -12.29 5.77 8.63
N VAL A 413 -12.04 6.79 7.79
CA VAL A 413 -12.47 6.80 6.38
C VAL A 413 -11.68 5.78 5.55
N LEU A 414 -10.36 5.73 5.72
CA LEU A 414 -9.49 4.85 4.95
C LEU A 414 -9.74 3.37 5.21
N GLU A 415 -9.99 2.96 6.46
CA GLU A 415 -10.24 1.56 6.83
C GLU A 415 -11.40 0.96 6.02
N GLN A 416 -12.47 1.75 5.81
CA GLN A 416 -13.64 1.34 5.04
C GLN A 416 -13.34 1.23 3.54
N LEU A 417 -12.70 2.24 2.96
CA LEU A 417 -12.35 2.30 1.54
C LEU A 417 -11.35 1.20 1.18
N VAL A 418 -10.26 1.12 1.93
CA VAL A 418 -9.18 0.14 1.72
C VAL A 418 -9.72 -1.28 1.88
N GLY A 419 -10.57 -1.54 2.88
CA GLY A 419 -11.21 -2.84 3.07
C GLY A 419 -12.02 -3.28 1.84
N LYS A 420 -12.94 -2.43 1.37
CA LYS A 420 -13.83 -2.75 0.22
C LYS A 420 -13.09 -2.85 -1.11
N ILE A 421 -12.11 -1.97 -1.36
CA ILE A 421 -11.29 -2.05 -2.56
C ILE A 421 -10.43 -3.32 -2.54
N THR A 422 -9.81 -3.65 -1.40
CA THR A 422 -9.01 -4.86 -1.24
C THR A 422 -9.82 -6.13 -1.53
N GLU A 423 -11.04 -6.23 -0.99
CA GLU A 423 -11.96 -7.35 -1.24
C GLU A 423 -12.28 -7.48 -2.73
N THR A 424 -12.48 -6.36 -3.43
CA THR A 424 -12.83 -6.33 -4.85
C THR A 424 -11.64 -6.71 -5.74
N VAL A 425 -10.46 -6.15 -5.45
CA VAL A 425 -9.23 -6.45 -6.20
C VAL A 425 -8.83 -7.92 -6.06
N LYS A 426 -8.93 -8.50 -4.85
CA LYS A 426 -8.65 -9.93 -4.62
C LYS A 426 -9.59 -10.89 -5.36
N LYS A 427 -10.81 -10.46 -5.70
CA LYS A 427 -11.76 -11.26 -6.49
C LYS A 427 -11.40 -11.29 -7.98
N LYS A 428 -10.54 -10.39 -8.48
CA LYS A 428 -10.10 -10.42 -9.88
C LYS A 428 -9.27 -11.66 -10.15
N LYS A 429 -9.58 -12.37 -11.23
CA LYS A 429 -9.01 -13.70 -11.56
C LYS A 429 -7.48 -13.70 -11.65
N GLU A 430 -6.91 -12.61 -12.14
CA GLU A 430 -5.46 -12.41 -12.32
C GLU A 430 -4.71 -12.27 -10.99
N LEU A 431 -5.41 -11.95 -9.90
CA LEU A 431 -4.80 -11.57 -8.60
C LEU A 431 -5.23 -12.48 -7.44
N LYS A 432 -5.89 -13.61 -7.72
CA LYS A 432 -6.48 -14.49 -6.71
C LYS A 432 -5.46 -14.97 -5.65
N ASP A 433 -4.21 -15.11 -6.04
CA ASP A 433 -3.10 -15.58 -5.18
C ASP A 433 -2.02 -14.52 -4.96
N ALA A 434 -2.30 -13.26 -5.32
CA ALA A 434 -1.37 -12.15 -5.15
C ALA A 434 -1.19 -11.84 -3.66
N LYS A 435 0.07 -11.61 -3.24
CA LYS A 435 0.34 -11.06 -1.90
C LYS A 435 -0.13 -9.60 -1.88
N PHE A 436 -1.30 -9.38 -1.31
CA PHE A 436 -1.89 -8.05 -1.25
C PHE A 436 -1.53 -7.33 0.06
N LYS A 437 -0.94 -6.14 -0.03
CA LYS A 437 -0.69 -5.26 1.12
C LYS A 437 -1.70 -4.11 1.09
N PRO A 438 -2.45 -3.84 2.17
CA PRO A 438 -3.40 -2.72 2.23
C PRO A 438 -2.78 -1.36 1.88
N ASN A 439 -1.48 -1.18 2.15
CA ASN A 439 -0.76 0.03 1.81
C ASN A 439 -0.72 0.34 0.31
N ILE A 440 -0.81 -0.68 -0.56
CA ILE A 440 -0.89 -0.48 -2.01
C ILE A 440 -2.17 0.30 -2.36
N VAL A 441 -3.30 -0.09 -1.78
CA VAL A 441 -4.57 0.63 -2.00
C VAL A 441 -4.48 2.04 -1.44
N LYS A 442 -4.01 2.16 -0.19
CA LYS A 442 -3.90 3.46 0.49
C LYS A 442 -3.11 4.45 -0.37
N ASN A 443 -2.00 4.02 -0.95
CA ASN A 443 -1.14 4.86 -1.77
C ASN A 443 -1.79 5.37 -3.06
N HIS A 444 -2.87 4.75 -3.53
CA HIS A 444 -3.58 5.18 -4.74
C HIS A 444 -4.80 6.07 -4.43
N LEU A 445 -5.03 6.40 -3.15
CA LEU A 445 -6.16 7.19 -2.72
C LEU A 445 -5.72 8.62 -2.40
N TRP A 446 -6.51 9.58 -2.90
CA TRP A 446 -6.52 10.94 -2.40
C TRP A 446 -7.85 11.23 -1.72
N VAL A 447 -7.82 11.43 -0.41
CA VAL A 447 -9.04 11.62 0.40
C VAL A 447 -9.20 13.06 0.87
N PHE A 448 -10.41 13.59 0.71
CA PHE A 448 -10.82 14.90 1.20
C PHE A 448 -11.90 14.71 2.24
N ILE A 449 -11.73 15.27 3.43
CA ILE A 449 -12.63 15.01 4.57
C ILE A 449 -12.97 16.34 5.24
N ASN A 450 -14.25 16.64 5.36
CA ASN A 450 -14.75 17.73 6.20
C ASN A 450 -15.69 17.13 7.24
N CYS A 451 -15.35 17.28 8.52
CA CYS A 451 -16.11 16.66 9.60
C CYS A 451 -16.28 17.52 10.85
N LEU A 452 -17.35 17.23 11.59
CA LEU A 452 -17.67 17.83 12.87
C LEU A 452 -17.54 16.78 13.99
N ILE A 453 -16.59 17.00 14.90
CA ILE A 453 -16.21 16.08 15.97
C ILE A 453 -16.51 16.72 17.32
N GLU A 454 -17.14 15.97 18.22
CA GLU A 454 -17.40 16.41 19.59
C GLU A 454 -16.11 16.48 20.39
N ASN A 455 -15.85 17.64 21.01
CA ASN A 455 -14.74 17.86 21.94
C ASN A 455 -13.40 17.28 21.43
N PRO A 456 -12.92 17.68 20.23
CA PRO A 456 -11.79 17.05 19.55
C PRO A 456 -10.50 17.21 20.35
N ALA A 457 -9.70 16.14 20.39
CA ALA A 457 -8.37 16.12 21.01
C ALA A 457 -7.30 15.97 19.93
N PHE A 458 -6.22 16.75 20.05
CA PHE A 458 -5.13 16.82 19.09
C PHE A 458 -3.78 16.46 19.72
N ASP A 459 -2.76 16.30 18.88
CA ASP A 459 -1.37 16.06 19.29
C ASP A 459 -0.74 17.24 20.04
N SER A 460 -1.06 18.46 19.62
CA SER A 460 -0.53 19.68 20.21
C SER A 460 -1.48 20.88 20.03
N GLN A 461 -1.06 22.06 20.48
CA GLN A 461 -1.79 23.31 20.27
C GLN A 461 -1.89 23.72 18.79
N THR A 462 -1.00 23.25 17.91
CA THR A 462 -1.10 23.56 16.48
C THR A 462 -2.28 22.84 15.82
N LYS A 463 -2.76 21.73 16.42
CA LYS A 463 -3.94 20.94 16.03
C LYS A 463 -3.82 20.31 14.63
N GLU A 464 -2.62 19.85 14.28
CA GLU A 464 -2.34 19.28 12.96
C GLU A 464 -2.77 17.81 12.84
N THR A 465 -2.83 17.09 13.97
CA THR A 465 -3.20 15.67 14.02
C THR A 465 -4.32 15.41 15.02
N LEU A 466 -5.45 14.83 14.59
CA LEU A 466 -6.51 14.38 15.51
C LEU A 466 -6.11 13.06 16.20
N THR A 467 -6.18 13.04 17.53
CA THR A 467 -5.82 11.88 18.38
C THR A 467 -7.02 11.25 19.08
N LEU A 468 -8.18 11.92 19.09
CA LEU A 468 -9.41 11.42 19.71
C LEU A 468 -9.82 10.05 19.14
N ARG A 469 -10.28 9.13 19.98
CA ARG A 469 -10.65 7.79 19.54
C ARG A 469 -11.94 7.83 18.71
N GLN A 470 -12.05 6.93 17.72
CA GLN A 470 -13.21 6.88 16.81
C GLN A 470 -14.55 6.73 17.55
N SER A 471 -14.59 5.99 18.66
CA SER A 471 -15.80 5.81 19.49
C SER A 471 -16.27 7.09 20.18
N GLU A 472 -15.42 8.11 20.29
CA GLU A 472 -15.68 9.37 20.98
C GLU A 472 -16.02 10.52 20.01
N PHE A 473 -16.09 10.27 18.70
CA PHE A 473 -16.38 11.30 17.70
C PHE A 473 -17.77 11.94 17.83
N GLY A 474 -18.69 11.29 18.56
CA GLY A 474 -20.09 11.70 18.66
C GLY A 474 -20.90 11.46 17.39
N SER A 475 -20.30 10.86 16.36
CA SER A 475 -20.92 10.50 15.08
C SER A 475 -20.10 9.44 14.37
N ASN A 476 -20.66 8.85 13.31
CA ASN A 476 -19.99 7.81 12.52
C ASN A 476 -20.03 8.18 11.03
N CYS A 477 -18.97 7.82 10.30
CA CYS A 477 -18.92 7.98 8.85
C CYS A 477 -19.23 6.62 8.21
N GLN A 478 -20.41 6.44 7.62
CA GLN A 478 -20.76 5.22 6.89
C GLN A 478 -21.17 5.56 5.46
N PHE A 479 -20.35 5.17 4.50
CA PHE A 479 -20.61 5.45 3.07
C PHE A 479 -21.82 4.70 2.54
N ASN A 480 -22.58 5.34 1.65
CA ASN A 480 -23.62 4.65 0.92
C ASN A 480 -23.03 3.63 -0.05
N ALA A 481 -23.77 2.53 -0.28
CA ALA A 481 -23.35 1.50 -1.24
C ALA A 481 -23.10 2.07 -2.64
N SER A 482 -23.88 3.08 -3.06
CA SER A 482 -23.69 3.76 -4.34
C SER A 482 -22.33 4.46 -4.44
N PHE A 483 -21.88 5.13 -3.37
CA PHE A 483 -20.59 5.80 -3.33
C PHE A 483 -19.45 4.81 -3.50
N ILE A 484 -19.46 3.75 -2.68
CA ILE A 484 -18.46 2.67 -2.76
C ILE A 484 -18.46 2.03 -4.14
N ASN A 485 -19.64 1.72 -4.69
CA ASN A 485 -19.74 1.10 -6.02
C ASN A 485 -19.16 1.98 -7.15
N LYS A 486 -19.24 3.31 -7.05
CA LYS A 486 -18.61 4.22 -8.01
C LYS A 486 -17.09 4.23 -7.86
N VAL A 487 -16.57 4.26 -6.63
CA VAL A 487 -15.12 4.11 -6.36
C VAL A 487 -14.60 2.76 -6.86
N LEU A 488 -15.36 1.68 -6.69
CA LEU A 488 -14.96 0.35 -7.15
C LEU A 488 -14.94 0.20 -8.69
N LYS A 489 -15.58 1.10 -9.42
CA LYS A 489 -15.65 1.14 -10.88
C LYS A 489 -14.72 2.20 -11.50
N SER A 490 -13.97 2.93 -10.68
CA SER A 490 -13.10 4.00 -11.17
C SER A 490 -11.71 3.49 -11.55
N GLU A 491 -10.96 4.37 -12.22
CA GLU A 491 -9.56 4.17 -12.60
C GLU A 491 -8.65 3.80 -11.42
N ILE A 492 -8.99 4.23 -10.20
CA ILE A 492 -8.28 3.89 -8.95
C ILE A 492 -8.08 2.36 -8.85
N VAL A 493 -9.13 1.58 -9.11
CA VAL A 493 -9.06 0.11 -9.02
C VAL A 493 -8.20 -0.48 -10.14
N GLU A 494 -8.22 0.12 -11.32
CA GLU A 494 -7.44 -0.33 -12.47
C GLU A 494 -5.95 -0.07 -12.30
N GLU A 495 -5.58 1.09 -11.77
CA GLU A 495 -4.21 1.44 -11.40
C GLU A 495 -3.66 0.52 -10.31
N ILE A 496 -4.45 0.27 -9.25
CA ILE A 496 -4.06 -0.68 -8.19
C ILE A 496 -3.82 -2.07 -8.77
N VAL A 497 -4.71 -2.54 -9.64
CA VAL A 497 -4.56 -3.85 -10.30
C VAL A 497 -3.27 -3.89 -11.12
N SER A 498 -3.01 -2.85 -11.90
CA SER A 498 -1.81 -2.72 -12.73
C SER A 498 -0.53 -2.73 -11.88
N GLU A 499 -0.49 -1.99 -10.77
CA GLU A 499 0.67 -1.95 -9.87
C GLU A 499 0.92 -3.31 -9.20
N VAL A 500 -0.14 -4.04 -8.83
CA VAL A 500 -0.02 -5.39 -8.26
C VAL A 500 0.48 -6.39 -9.30
N ILE A 501 0.01 -6.31 -10.55
CA ILE A 501 0.51 -7.14 -11.66
C ILE A 501 1.99 -6.86 -11.89
N TYR A 502 2.36 -5.58 -12.03
CA TYR A 502 3.74 -5.17 -12.24
C TYR A 502 4.67 -5.65 -11.12
N LYS A 503 4.24 -5.57 -9.85
CA LYS A 503 5.00 -6.11 -8.72
C LYS A 503 5.23 -7.62 -8.85
N GLN A 504 4.21 -8.39 -9.23
CA GLN A 504 4.37 -9.83 -9.47
C GLN A 504 5.35 -10.13 -10.60
N GLU A 505 5.25 -9.41 -11.73
CA GLU A 505 6.17 -9.56 -12.86
C GLU A 505 7.61 -9.22 -12.46
N SER A 506 7.80 -8.17 -11.66
CA SER A 506 9.11 -7.80 -11.13
C SER A 506 9.72 -8.89 -10.25
N GLU A 507 8.90 -9.61 -9.47
CA GLU A 507 9.35 -10.77 -8.67
C GLU A 507 9.76 -11.94 -9.57
N PHE A 508 9.04 -12.20 -10.68
CA PHE A 508 9.47 -13.17 -11.68
C PHE A 508 10.81 -12.80 -12.31
N LYS A 509 11.02 -11.54 -12.67
CA LYS A 509 12.30 -11.05 -13.23
C LYS A 509 13.46 -11.21 -12.26
N LYS A 510 13.25 -11.01 -10.95
CA LYS A 510 14.29 -11.26 -9.91
C LYS A 510 14.72 -12.73 -9.85
N SER A 511 13.84 -13.65 -10.25
CA SER A 511 14.09 -15.10 -10.26
C SER A 511 14.74 -15.60 -11.57
N ASP A 512 15.04 -14.71 -12.52
CA ASP A 512 15.59 -15.10 -13.82
C ASP A 512 17.02 -15.65 -13.76
N GLY A 513 17.30 -16.57 -14.67
CA GLY A 513 18.65 -17.03 -14.98
C GLY A 513 19.34 -16.08 -15.95
N THR A 514 20.67 -16.13 -16.02
CA THR A 514 21.43 -15.43 -17.06
C THR A 514 22.50 -16.33 -17.67
N LYS A 515 22.83 -16.10 -18.95
CA LYS A 515 23.85 -16.87 -19.67
C LYS A 515 25.21 -16.88 -18.96
N LYS A 516 25.56 -15.79 -18.27
CA LYS A 516 26.85 -15.65 -17.56
C LYS A 516 26.80 -16.10 -16.09
N SER A 517 25.68 -16.63 -15.59
CA SER A 517 25.47 -16.91 -14.16
C SER A 517 26.14 -18.19 -13.63
N LYS A 518 27.43 -18.38 -13.91
CA LYS A 518 28.16 -19.60 -13.49
C LYS A 518 28.16 -19.79 -11.97
N SER A 519 28.23 -18.71 -11.19
CA SER A 519 28.21 -18.72 -9.72
C SER A 519 26.86 -19.10 -9.10
N LYS A 520 25.73 -18.73 -9.72
CA LYS A 520 24.40 -19.13 -9.22
C LYS A 520 24.08 -20.60 -9.54
N VAL A 521 24.71 -21.13 -10.59
CA VAL A 521 24.51 -22.48 -11.10
C VAL A 521 25.35 -23.50 -10.33
N SER A 522 26.54 -23.12 -9.87
CA SER A 522 27.41 -23.97 -9.04
C SER A 522 26.79 -24.35 -7.69
N ALA A 523 25.79 -23.61 -7.22
CA ALA A 523 25.04 -23.93 -6.00
C ALA A 523 23.97 -25.02 -6.19
N ILE A 524 23.73 -25.49 -7.42
CA ILE A 524 22.73 -26.53 -7.70
C ILE A 524 23.40 -27.91 -7.60
N GLU A 525 23.30 -28.55 -6.43
CA GLU A 525 24.04 -29.78 -6.09
C GLU A 525 23.88 -30.93 -7.09
N LYS A 526 22.66 -31.13 -7.61
CA LYS A 526 22.37 -32.26 -8.51
C LYS A 526 22.69 -32.00 -9.98
N LEU A 527 23.15 -30.81 -10.35
CA LEU A 527 23.51 -30.49 -11.73
C LEU A 527 24.90 -31.05 -12.07
N SER A 528 24.98 -31.83 -13.14
CA SER A 528 26.24 -32.13 -13.82
C SER A 528 26.37 -31.19 -15.02
N ASP A 529 27.04 -30.05 -14.83
CA ASP A 529 27.09 -28.96 -15.81
C ASP A 529 28.09 -29.25 -16.95
N ALA A 530 27.73 -28.90 -18.19
CA ALA A 530 28.64 -29.02 -19.34
C ALA A 530 29.73 -27.96 -19.27
N LYS A 531 30.96 -28.29 -19.68
CA LYS A 531 32.09 -27.33 -19.59
C LYS A 531 31.85 -26.07 -20.44
N ASN A 532 31.19 -26.21 -21.58
CA ASN A 532 30.88 -25.11 -22.49
C ASN A 532 29.56 -24.40 -22.17
N ALA A 533 28.81 -24.82 -21.14
CA ALA A 533 27.52 -24.21 -20.81
C ALA A 533 27.67 -22.74 -20.38
N GLY A 534 26.99 -21.84 -21.09
CA GLY A 534 27.07 -20.38 -20.87
C GLY A 534 28.25 -19.67 -21.54
N THR A 535 29.14 -20.40 -22.24
CA THR A 535 30.26 -19.79 -22.97
C THR A 535 29.85 -19.37 -24.38
N LYS A 536 30.82 -19.02 -25.24
CA LYS A 536 30.57 -18.78 -26.67
C LYS A 536 30.01 -20.02 -27.39
N ASN A 537 30.33 -21.23 -26.90
CA ASN A 537 29.91 -22.51 -27.50
C ASN A 537 28.61 -23.07 -26.89
N SER A 538 27.90 -22.26 -26.10
CA SER A 538 26.66 -22.64 -25.42
C SER A 538 25.55 -23.14 -26.35
N SER A 539 25.48 -22.63 -27.59
CA SER A 539 24.49 -23.08 -28.58
C SER A 539 24.67 -24.53 -29.01
N GLN A 540 25.87 -25.09 -28.86
CA GLN A 540 26.15 -26.51 -29.12
C GLN A 540 25.86 -27.39 -27.90
N CYS A 541 25.65 -26.78 -26.73
CA CYS A 541 25.44 -27.52 -25.49
C CYS A 541 24.01 -28.04 -25.38
N THR A 542 23.86 -29.27 -24.91
CA THR A 542 22.57 -29.91 -24.63
C THR A 542 22.42 -30.21 -23.15
N LEU A 543 21.36 -29.69 -22.53
CA LEU A 543 20.94 -30.06 -21.17
C LEU A 543 20.02 -31.28 -21.25
N ILE A 544 20.35 -32.34 -20.53
CA ILE A 544 19.52 -33.55 -20.42
C ILE A 544 18.72 -33.47 -19.11
N LEU A 545 17.40 -33.32 -19.21
CA LEU A 545 16.49 -33.45 -18.07
C LEU A 545 16.12 -34.92 -17.91
N THR A 546 16.41 -35.48 -16.74
CA THR A 546 16.22 -36.90 -16.45
C THR A 546 15.08 -37.15 -15.47
N GLU A 547 14.33 -38.23 -15.67
CA GLU A 547 13.34 -38.71 -14.70
C GLU A 547 14.03 -39.38 -13.51
N GLY A 548 14.26 -38.61 -12.44
CA GLY A 548 14.91 -39.09 -11.23
C GLY A 548 16.41 -39.39 -11.35
N ASP A 549 17.01 -39.79 -10.22
CA ASP A 549 18.45 -40.04 -10.12
C ASP A 549 18.90 -41.33 -10.84
N SER A 550 17.98 -42.28 -11.06
CA SER A 550 18.24 -43.50 -11.82
C SER A 550 18.55 -43.19 -13.29
N ALA A 551 17.70 -42.39 -13.95
CA ALA A 551 17.94 -41.95 -15.32
C ALA A 551 19.17 -41.04 -15.43
N LYS A 552 19.44 -40.20 -14.41
CA LYS A 552 20.69 -39.41 -14.34
C LYS A 552 21.92 -40.30 -14.37
N THR A 553 21.93 -41.39 -13.60
CA THR A 553 23.08 -42.31 -13.55
C THR A 553 23.38 -42.88 -14.92
N LEU A 554 22.33 -43.28 -15.65
CA LEU A 554 22.45 -43.75 -17.03
C LEU A 554 22.99 -42.66 -17.96
N ALA A 555 22.47 -41.43 -17.87
CA ALA A 555 22.92 -40.31 -18.70
C ALA A 555 24.40 -39.97 -18.44
N VAL A 556 24.82 -39.90 -17.16
CA VAL A 556 26.21 -39.64 -16.76
C VAL A 556 27.16 -40.73 -17.25
N ALA A 557 26.73 -42.01 -17.21
CA ALA A 557 27.50 -43.11 -17.79
C ALA A 557 27.65 -42.94 -19.32
N GLY A 558 26.56 -42.57 -20.01
CA GLY A 558 26.55 -42.27 -21.44
C GLY A 558 27.47 -41.11 -21.84
N LEU A 559 27.58 -40.07 -21.00
CA LEU A 559 28.47 -38.93 -21.25
C LEU A 559 29.95 -39.33 -21.40
N SER A 560 30.37 -40.47 -20.85
CA SER A 560 31.73 -40.97 -21.07
C SER A 560 32.03 -41.34 -22.52
N ALA A 561 31.01 -41.58 -23.35
CA ALA A 561 31.16 -41.89 -24.77
C ALA A 561 31.17 -40.64 -25.68
N VAL A 562 30.51 -39.55 -25.26
CA VAL A 562 30.32 -38.33 -26.08
C VAL A 562 31.04 -37.10 -25.55
N GLY A 563 31.67 -37.21 -24.36
CA GLY A 563 32.35 -36.13 -23.68
C GLY A 563 31.44 -35.25 -22.81
N ARG A 564 32.05 -34.53 -21.87
CA ARG A 564 31.37 -33.62 -20.91
C ARG A 564 31.37 -32.15 -21.36
N ASP A 565 31.93 -31.87 -22.52
CA ASP A 565 32.14 -30.49 -22.96
C ASP A 565 30.82 -29.83 -23.35
N ASN A 566 29.97 -30.56 -24.07
CA ASN A 566 28.70 -30.05 -24.63
C ASN A 566 27.44 -30.70 -24.03
N TYR A 567 27.56 -31.55 -23.01
CA TYR A 567 26.40 -32.24 -22.42
C TYR A 567 26.36 -32.07 -20.92
N GLY A 568 25.21 -31.57 -20.42
CA GLY A 568 24.91 -31.45 -19.00
C GLY A 568 23.71 -32.33 -18.62
N VAL A 569 23.59 -32.69 -17.35
CA VAL A 569 22.50 -33.55 -16.84
C VAL A 569 21.91 -32.95 -15.57
N PHE A 570 20.58 -32.87 -15.51
CA PHE A 570 19.84 -32.46 -14.31
C PHE A 570 18.66 -33.43 -14.06
N PRO A 571 18.57 -34.05 -12.86
CA PRO A 571 17.47 -34.94 -12.50
C PRO A 571 16.28 -34.15 -11.97
N LEU A 572 15.09 -34.44 -12.47
CA LEU A 572 13.84 -33.96 -11.90
C LEU A 572 13.50 -34.80 -10.67
N LYS A 573 13.13 -34.16 -9.56
CA LYS A 573 12.69 -34.87 -8.33
C LYS A 573 11.37 -35.65 -8.50
N GLY A 574 10.59 -35.34 -9.53
CA GLY A 574 9.30 -35.97 -9.82
C GLY A 574 8.55 -35.23 -10.94
N LYS A 575 7.21 -35.35 -10.95
CA LYS A 575 6.34 -34.63 -11.89
C LYS A 575 6.52 -33.11 -11.73
N LEU A 576 6.80 -32.44 -12.84
CA LEU A 576 6.96 -30.98 -12.85
C LEU A 576 5.62 -30.30 -12.50
N LEU A 577 5.67 -29.18 -11.77
CA LEU A 577 4.46 -28.41 -11.45
C LEU A 577 3.76 -27.94 -12.73
N ASN A 578 2.45 -28.17 -12.85
CA ASN A 578 1.66 -27.59 -13.93
C ASN A 578 1.52 -26.07 -13.73
N VAL A 579 2.27 -25.31 -14.53
CA VAL A 579 2.42 -23.85 -14.34
C VAL A 579 1.25 -23.01 -14.84
N ARG A 580 0.32 -23.56 -15.63
CA ARG A 580 -0.84 -22.80 -16.14
C ARG A 580 -1.88 -22.52 -15.06
N ASP A 581 -1.97 -23.42 -14.09
CA ASP A 581 -2.96 -23.38 -13.03
C ASP A 581 -2.30 -23.22 -11.64
N ALA A 582 -1.01 -22.90 -11.61
CA ALA A 582 -0.26 -22.61 -10.39
C ALA A 582 -0.17 -21.10 -10.18
N SER A 583 -0.22 -20.68 -8.92
CA SER A 583 -0.03 -19.28 -8.58
C SER A 583 1.41 -18.82 -8.77
N THR A 584 1.61 -17.52 -8.96
CA THR A 584 2.94 -16.89 -8.98
C THR A 584 3.79 -17.32 -7.78
N ALA A 585 3.19 -17.32 -6.58
CA ALA A 585 3.87 -17.74 -5.36
C ALA A 585 4.29 -19.23 -5.39
N GLN A 586 3.44 -20.12 -5.92
CA GLN A 586 3.78 -21.53 -6.06
C GLN A 586 4.92 -21.75 -7.04
N ILE A 587 4.93 -21.04 -8.17
CA ILE A 587 5.97 -21.14 -9.20
C ILE A 587 7.32 -20.60 -8.67
N LEU A 588 7.31 -19.47 -7.97
CA LEU A 588 8.51 -18.88 -7.36
C LEU A 588 9.10 -19.76 -6.25
N LYS A 589 8.24 -20.43 -5.46
CA LYS A 589 8.67 -21.36 -4.40
C LYS A 589 9.14 -22.72 -4.95
N ASN A 590 8.76 -23.08 -6.18
CA ASN A 590 9.11 -24.38 -6.76
C ASN A 590 10.58 -24.42 -7.19
N GLU A 591 11.43 -25.05 -6.38
CA GLU A 591 12.87 -25.17 -6.64
C GLU A 591 13.21 -25.77 -8.00
N GLU A 592 12.46 -26.77 -8.48
CA GLU A 592 12.75 -27.44 -9.75
C GLU A 592 12.62 -26.46 -10.92
N ILE A 593 11.53 -25.68 -10.98
CA ILE A 593 11.35 -24.62 -11.98
C ILE A 593 12.45 -23.57 -11.86
N GLN A 594 12.77 -23.13 -10.63
CA GLN A 594 13.83 -22.14 -10.42
C GLN A 594 15.19 -22.64 -10.86
N ASN A 595 15.50 -23.92 -10.64
CA ASN A 595 16.73 -24.54 -11.08
C ASN A 595 16.77 -24.63 -12.60
N ILE A 596 15.70 -25.09 -13.27
CA ILE A 596 15.63 -25.15 -14.74
C ILE A 596 15.85 -23.75 -15.34
N LYS A 597 15.20 -22.71 -14.80
CA LYS A 597 15.41 -21.31 -15.22
C LYS A 597 16.88 -20.90 -15.12
N LYS A 598 17.52 -21.16 -13.98
CA LYS A 598 18.93 -20.82 -13.75
C LYS A 598 19.89 -21.61 -14.65
N ILE A 599 19.67 -22.92 -14.79
CA ILE A 599 20.52 -23.81 -15.57
C ILE A 599 20.49 -23.42 -17.05
N LEU A 600 19.30 -23.16 -17.61
CA LEU A 600 19.15 -22.77 -19.01
C LEU A 600 19.45 -21.28 -19.27
N GLY A 601 19.42 -20.44 -18.22
CA GLY A 601 19.57 -18.99 -18.37
C GLY A 601 18.30 -18.32 -18.90
N LEU A 602 17.13 -18.80 -18.47
CA LEU A 602 15.83 -18.33 -18.92
C LEU A 602 15.42 -17.04 -18.20
N GLN A 603 14.86 -16.10 -18.97
CA GLN A 603 14.45 -14.76 -18.56
C GLN A 603 12.96 -14.58 -18.86
N HIS A 604 12.20 -14.09 -17.88
CA HIS A 604 10.76 -13.85 -18.01
C HIS A 604 10.48 -12.75 -19.04
N ASP A 605 9.36 -12.87 -19.76
CA ASP A 605 8.92 -11.95 -20.84
C ASP A 605 9.91 -11.74 -21.99
N LYS A 606 10.95 -12.57 -22.06
CA LYS A 606 11.94 -12.47 -23.13
C LYS A 606 11.48 -13.22 -24.38
N VAL A 607 11.45 -12.52 -25.50
CA VAL A 607 11.30 -13.13 -26.83
C VAL A 607 12.67 -13.58 -27.32
N TYR A 608 12.92 -14.88 -27.24
CA TYR A 608 14.14 -15.50 -27.75
C TYR A 608 14.09 -15.66 -29.27
N THR A 609 15.10 -15.16 -29.96
CA THR A 609 15.29 -15.34 -31.41
C THR A 609 16.49 -16.23 -31.73
N SER A 610 17.40 -16.43 -30.78
CA SER A 610 18.60 -17.25 -30.96
C SER A 610 18.90 -18.16 -29.76
N LEU A 611 19.41 -19.36 -30.06
CA LEU A 611 19.94 -20.30 -29.06
C LEU A 611 21.22 -19.80 -28.39
N ASN A 612 21.92 -18.83 -29.01
CA ASN A 612 23.14 -18.23 -28.46
C ASN A 612 22.87 -17.42 -27.18
N GLU A 613 21.62 -17.12 -26.86
CA GLU A 613 21.26 -16.33 -25.68
C GLU A 613 21.16 -17.17 -24.40
N LEU A 614 21.16 -18.50 -24.53
CA LEU A 614 20.97 -19.45 -23.44
C LEU A 614 22.32 -19.98 -22.92
N ARG A 615 22.28 -20.63 -21.74
CA ARG A 615 23.38 -21.45 -21.23
C ARG A 615 23.56 -22.73 -22.07
N TYR A 616 22.45 -23.28 -22.54
CA TYR A 616 22.36 -24.48 -23.36
C TYR A 616 21.46 -24.19 -24.56
N GLY A 617 21.97 -24.42 -25.77
CA GLY A 617 21.20 -24.27 -26.99
C GLY A 617 20.15 -25.36 -27.20
N HIS A 618 20.29 -26.50 -26.53
CA HIS A 618 19.36 -27.61 -26.65
C HIS A 618 18.91 -28.14 -25.30
N LEU A 619 17.64 -28.54 -25.22
CA LEU A 619 17.03 -29.24 -24.11
C LEU A 619 16.59 -30.63 -24.57
N MET A 620 17.15 -31.67 -23.96
CA MET A 620 16.81 -33.06 -24.22
C MET A 620 16.04 -33.62 -23.04
N ILE A 621 14.86 -34.19 -23.29
CA ILE A 621 14.05 -34.86 -22.28
C ILE A 621 14.34 -36.37 -22.32
N MET A 622 14.78 -36.92 -21.19
CA MET A 622 15.13 -38.33 -21.02
C MET A 622 14.31 -38.92 -19.87
N THR A 623 13.20 -39.56 -20.20
CA THR A 623 12.29 -40.22 -19.25
C THR A 623 12.14 -41.68 -19.63
N ASP A 624 11.52 -42.45 -18.73
CA ASP A 624 11.10 -43.80 -19.06
C ASP A 624 10.06 -43.78 -20.19
N GLN A 625 10.01 -44.88 -20.96
CA GLN A 625 9.09 -45.03 -22.09
C GLN A 625 7.74 -45.59 -21.63
N ASP A 626 7.21 -45.03 -20.56
CA ASP A 626 5.93 -45.37 -19.96
C ASP A 626 4.96 -44.17 -19.97
N HIS A 627 3.80 -44.34 -19.33
CA HIS A 627 2.77 -43.32 -19.26
C HIS A 627 3.19 -42.13 -18.37
N ASP A 628 3.92 -42.37 -17.29
CA ASP A 628 4.39 -41.32 -16.37
C ASP A 628 5.48 -40.45 -17.01
N GLY A 629 6.44 -41.07 -17.70
CA GLY A 629 7.45 -40.35 -18.48
C GLY A 629 6.84 -39.52 -19.61
N SER A 630 5.78 -40.01 -20.25
CA SER A 630 5.00 -39.24 -21.22
C SER A 630 4.31 -38.02 -20.60
N HIS A 631 3.81 -38.14 -19.37
CA HIS A 631 3.24 -37.02 -18.63
C HIS A 631 4.30 -35.98 -18.23
N ILE A 632 5.48 -36.40 -17.76
CA ILE A 632 6.60 -35.51 -17.44
C ILE A 632 7.03 -34.72 -18.68
N LYS A 633 7.16 -35.38 -19.85
CA LYS A 633 7.42 -34.70 -21.13
C LYS A 633 6.40 -33.60 -21.40
N GLY A 634 5.11 -33.94 -21.25
CA GLY A 634 4.03 -33.00 -21.46
C GLY A 634 4.09 -31.79 -20.51
N LEU A 635 4.41 -31.99 -19.24
CA LEU A 635 4.54 -30.91 -18.25
C LEU A 635 5.72 -29.98 -18.55
N ILE A 636 6.85 -30.51 -19.02
CA ILE A 636 8.01 -29.70 -19.47
C ILE A 636 7.62 -28.86 -20.69
N ILE A 637 6.96 -29.46 -21.69
CA ILE A 637 6.47 -28.74 -22.87
C ILE A 637 5.49 -27.64 -22.47
N ASN A 638 4.57 -27.95 -21.55
CA ASN A 638 3.61 -26.98 -21.02
C ASN A 638 4.29 -25.79 -20.32
N PHE A 639 5.33 -26.06 -19.53
CA PHE A 639 6.16 -25.04 -18.89
C PHE A 639 6.83 -24.11 -19.91
N LEU A 640 7.45 -24.69 -20.94
CA LEU A 640 8.11 -23.94 -22.01
C LEU A 640 7.12 -23.13 -22.85
N ASP A 641 5.97 -23.70 -23.23
CA ASP A 641 4.96 -22.96 -24.01
C ASP A 641 4.31 -21.82 -23.22
N ARG A 642 4.14 -21.98 -21.89
CA ARG A 642 3.54 -20.95 -21.05
C ARG A 642 4.45 -19.74 -20.87
N PHE A 643 5.72 -19.96 -20.55
CA PHE A 643 6.64 -18.87 -20.18
C PHE A 643 7.64 -18.47 -21.27
N TYR A 644 7.99 -19.40 -22.17
CA TYR A 644 9.03 -19.22 -23.18
C TYR A 644 8.59 -19.70 -24.57
N PRO A 645 7.41 -19.30 -25.07
CA PRO A 645 6.84 -19.84 -26.32
C PRO A 645 7.72 -19.59 -27.55
N SER A 646 8.53 -18.53 -27.54
CA SER A 646 9.45 -18.24 -28.64
C SER A 646 10.53 -19.31 -28.80
N LEU A 647 11.00 -19.95 -27.71
CA LEU A 647 11.99 -21.03 -27.76
C LEU A 647 11.45 -22.27 -28.46
N MET A 648 10.15 -22.56 -28.29
CA MET A 648 9.47 -23.68 -28.95
C MET A 648 9.34 -23.49 -30.47
N LYS A 649 9.57 -22.28 -30.97
CA LYS A 649 9.60 -21.96 -32.41
C LYS A 649 11.00 -22.08 -33.02
N ILE A 650 12.05 -22.22 -32.21
CA ILE A 650 13.43 -22.34 -32.70
C ILE A 650 13.72 -23.81 -33.03
N PRO A 651 14.07 -24.15 -34.29
CA PRO A 651 14.37 -25.52 -34.69
C PRO A 651 15.47 -26.15 -33.83
N GLY A 652 15.25 -27.39 -33.41
CA GLY A 652 16.25 -28.16 -32.69
C GLY A 652 16.46 -27.78 -31.22
N PHE A 653 15.75 -26.78 -30.67
CA PHE A 653 15.83 -26.47 -29.23
C PHE A 653 15.40 -27.66 -28.37
N LEU A 654 14.18 -28.18 -28.59
CA LEU A 654 13.63 -29.29 -27.82
C LEU A 654 13.90 -30.63 -28.51
N LYS A 655 14.41 -31.60 -27.74
CA LYS A 655 14.73 -32.96 -28.19
C LYS A 655 14.21 -34.00 -27.19
N GLU A 656 13.97 -35.20 -27.66
CA GLU A 656 13.63 -36.36 -26.84
C GLU A 656 14.73 -37.42 -26.98
N PHE A 657 15.07 -38.08 -25.88
CA PHE A 657 15.89 -39.28 -25.89
C PHE A 657 14.99 -40.51 -25.83
N ILE A 658 15.09 -41.39 -26.82
CA ILE A 658 14.34 -42.65 -26.89
C ILE A 658 15.26 -43.85 -26.66
N THR A 659 14.78 -44.84 -25.92
CA THR A 659 15.47 -46.12 -25.72
C THR A 659 14.69 -47.28 -26.34
N PRO A 660 15.37 -48.37 -26.72
CA PRO A 660 14.68 -49.57 -27.16
C PRO A 660 13.80 -50.14 -26.04
N ILE A 661 12.62 -50.64 -26.41
CA ILE A 661 11.70 -51.34 -25.50
C ILE A 661 12.07 -52.83 -25.42
N VAL A 662 12.55 -53.39 -26.54
CA VAL A 662 12.98 -54.80 -26.63
C VAL A 662 14.30 -54.91 -27.37
N ARG A 663 15.22 -55.73 -26.86
CA ARG A 663 16.46 -56.09 -27.57
C ARG A 663 16.57 -57.59 -27.71
N CYS A 664 16.74 -58.04 -28.95
CA CYS A 664 16.92 -59.45 -29.30
C CYS A 664 18.39 -59.69 -29.67
N THR A 665 19.05 -60.61 -28.98
CA THR A 665 20.44 -60.99 -29.26
C THR A 665 20.48 -62.41 -29.81
N ASN A 666 20.94 -62.58 -31.05
CA ASN A 666 21.06 -63.91 -31.64
C ASN A 666 22.06 -64.76 -30.83
N VAL A 667 21.65 -65.97 -30.41
CA VAL A 667 22.46 -66.80 -29.50
C VAL A 667 23.78 -67.24 -30.14
N LYS A 668 23.77 -67.50 -31.47
CA LYS A 668 24.92 -67.99 -32.26
C LYS A 668 25.80 -66.85 -32.78
N SER A 669 25.22 -65.89 -33.52
CA SER A 669 26.00 -64.82 -34.18
C SER A 669 26.29 -63.62 -33.28
N LYS A 670 25.68 -63.56 -32.09
CA LYS A 670 25.74 -62.42 -31.16
C LYS A 670 25.24 -61.09 -31.74
N LYS A 671 24.64 -61.09 -32.94
CA LYS A 671 24.03 -59.90 -33.56
C LYS A 671 22.87 -59.42 -32.70
N LYS A 672 22.88 -58.12 -32.36
CA LYS A 672 21.84 -57.45 -31.57
C LYS A 672 20.86 -56.73 -32.50
N ILE A 673 19.56 -56.88 -32.25
CA ILE A 673 18.48 -56.16 -32.93
C ILE A 673 17.67 -55.44 -31.85
N SER A 674 17.43 -54.14 -32.01
CA SER A 674 16.74 -53.30 -31.03
C SER A 674 15.44 -52.78 -31.63
N PHE A 675 14.35 -52.86 -30.88
CA PHE A 675 13.02 -52.42 -31.27
C PHE A 675 12.55 -51.29 -30.36
N PHE A 676 12.02 -50.23 -30.94
CA PHE A 676 11.57 -49.03 -30.23
C PHE A 676 10.06 -49.00 -29.99
N THR A 677 9.32 -49.89 -30.66
CA THR A 677 7.88 -50.07 -30.45
C THR A 677 7.54 -51.56 -30.31
N LEU A 678 6.48 -51.87 -29.55
CA LEU A 678 5.98 -53.24 -29.44
C LEU A 678 5.46 -53.80 -30.77
N PRO A 679 4.72 -53.04 -31.61
CA PRO A 679 4.28 -53.54 -32.92
C PRO A 679 5.44 -53.97 -33.84
N GLU A 680 6.54 -53.20 -33.89
CA GLU A 680 7.73 -53.57 -34.68
C GLU A 680 8.34 -54.89 -34.17
N TYR A 681 8.44 -55.05 -32.85
CA TYR A 681 8.93 -56.28 -32.24
C TYR A 681 8.02 -57.48 -32.52
N GLU A 682 6.71 -57.33 -32.35
CA GLU A 682 5.76 -58.43 -32.54
C GLU A 682 5.68 -58.87 -34.01
N ASN A 683 5.77 -57.94 -34.96
CA ASN A 683 5.85 -58.27 -36.39
C ASN A 683 7.15 -59.02 -36.69
N TRP A 684 8.30 -58.49 -36.26
CA TRP A 684 9.59 -59.17 -36.42
C TRP A 684 9.59 -60.57 -35.79
N LYS A 685 8.99 -60.71 -34.60
CA LYS A 685 8.91 -61.99 -33.88
C LYS A 685 8.14 -63.02 -34.69
N LYS A 686 6.99 -62.64 -35.28
CA LYS A 686 6.20 -63.53 -36.16
C LYS A 686 7.00 -63.96 -37.39
N ASP A 687 7.71 -63.02 -38.00
CA ASP A 687 8.47 -63.26 -39.23
C ASP A 687 9.80 -64.02 -39.00
N ASN A 688 10.28 -64.05 -37.75
CA ASN A 688 11.55 -64.68 -37.36
C ASN A 688 11.36 -65.85 -36.39
N ASN A 689 10.60 -66.86 -36.81
CA ASN A 689 10.41 -68.14 -36.10
C ASN A 689 9.97 -67.96 -34.64
N ASN A 690 9.04 -67.02 -34.39
CA ASN A 690 8.55 -66.66 -33.07
C ASN A 690 9.66 -66.26 -32.06
N GLY A 691 10.81 -65.79 -32.56
CA GLY A 691 11.96 -65.38 -31.75
C GLY A 691 12.83 -66.53 -31.23
N LYS A 692 12.60 -67.78 -31.66
CA LYS A 692 13.45 -68.93 -31.27
C LYS A 692 14.89 -68.71 -31.75
N GLY A 693 15.87 -68.96 -30.86
CA GLY A 693 17.29 -68.75 -31.15
C GLY A 693 17.82 -67.34 -30.83
N TYR A 694 16.99 -66.49 -30.22
CA TYR A 694 17.37 -65.17 -29.71
C TYR A 694 17.17 -65.10 -28.19
N ASN A 695 18.10 -64.44 -27.51
CA ASN A 695 17.88 -63.98 -26.14
C ASN A 695 17.14 -62.62 -26.17
N ILE A 696 15.94 -62.58 -25.61
CA ILE A 696 15.03 -61.43 -25.69
C ILE A 696 15.02 -60.71 -24.34
N LYS A 697 15.53 -59.48 -24.32
CA LYS A 697 15.55 -58.62 -23.14
C LYS A 697 14.50 -57.52 -23.29
N TYR A 698 13.60 -57.43 -22.33
CA TYR A 698 12.62 -56.35 -22.22
C TYR A 698 13.15 -55.27 -21.27
N TYR A 699 13.05 -54.01 -21.68
CA TYR A 699 13.44 -52.87 -20.86
C TYR A 699 12.20 -52.26 -20.21
N LYS A 700 12.08 -52.39 -18.89
CA LYS A 700 10.94 -51.84 -18.13
C LYS A 700 11.08 -50.33 -17.87
N GLY A 701 12.29 -49.79 -17.96
CA GLY A 701 12.63 -48.38 -17.72
C GLY A 701 14.12 -48.13 -17.91
N LEU A 702 14.56 -46.87 -17.87
CA LEU A 702 15.94 -46.46 -18.11
C LEU A 702 16.91 -47.09 -17.09
N GLY A 703 16.46 -47.29 -15.84
CA GLY A 703 17.25 -47.93 -14.79
C GLY A 703 17.61 -49.41 -15.04
N THR A 704 16.99 -50.07 -16.03
CA THR A 704 17.27 -51.47 -16.39
C THR A 704 18.39 -51.64 -17.42
N SER A 705 18.89 -50.53 -17.97
CA SER A 705 20.02 -50.52 -18.90
C SER A 705 21.34 -50.49 -18.14
N SER A 706 22.29 -51.30 -18.59
CA SER A 706 23.64 -51.31 -18.02
C SER A 706 24.48 -50.10 -18.50
N PRO A 707 25.53 -49.70 -17.77
CA PRO A 707 26.43 -48.64 -18.21
C PRO A 707 27.07 -48.87 -19.59
N ALA A 708 27.30 -50.13 -19.98
CA ALA A 708 27.80 -50.46 -21.31
C ALA A 708 26.76 -50.14 -22.41
N GLU A 709 25.48 -50.45 -22.16
CA GLU A 709 24.38 -50.11 -23.06
C GLU A 709 24.19 -48.59 -23.14
N ALA A 710 24.37 -47.87 -22.03
CA ALA A 710 24.35 -46.40 -22.02
C ALA A 710 25.40 -45.81 -22.99
N LYS A 711 26.63 -46.35 -22.97
CA LYS A 711 27.69 -45.92 -23.89
C LYS A 711 27.33 -46.25 -25.34
N GLU A 712 26.75 -47.41 -25.62
CA GLU A 712 26.24 -47.76 -26.96
C GLU A 712 25.19 -46.74 -27.44
N TYR A 713 24.21 -46.40 -26.60
CA TYR A 713 23.15 -45.46 -26.97
C TYR A 713 23.68 -44.06 -27.24
N PHE A 714 24.62 -43.59 -26.42
CA PHE A 714 25.21 -42.25 -26.58
C PHE A 714 26.21 -42.19 -27.75
N ALA A 715 26.92 -43.28 -28.06
CA ALA A 715 27.72 -43.37 -29.28
C ALA A 715 26.84 -43.29 -30.54
N ALA A 716 25.60 -43.77 -30.45
CA ALA A 716 24.61 -43.75 -31.53
C ALA A 716 23.53 -42.66 -31.35
N LEU A 717 23.88 -41.48 -30.82
CA LEU A 717 22.90 -40.41 -30.55
C LEU A 717 22.01 -40.05 -31.74
N GLY A 718 22.47 -40.16 -32.99
CA GLY A 718 21.64 -39.92 -34.17
C GLY A 718 20.40 -40.83 -34.26
N GLN A 719 20.43 -42.01 -33.63
CA GLN A 719 19.30 -42.93 -33.58
C GLN A 719 18.40 -42.67 -32.37
N HIS A 720 18.98 -42.27 -31.23
CA HIS A 720 18.29 -42.12 -29.95
C HIS A 720 17.78 -40.71 -29.66
N MET A 721 18.38 -39.68 -30.26
CA MET A 721 18.00 -38.28 -30.08
C MET A 721 17.07 -37.84 -31.20
N LYS A 722 15.81 -37.57 -30.87
CA LYS A 722 14.79 -37.13 -31.83
C LYS A 722 14.43 -35.66 -31.58
N PRO A 723 14.65 -34.74 -32.54
CA PRO A 723 14.24 -33.35 -32.39
C PRO A 723 12.72 -33.20 -32.53
N PHE A 724 12.13 -32.29 -31.77
CA PHE A 724 10.75 -31.85 -32.01
C PHE A 724 10.71 -30.88 -33.19
N LYS A 725 9.63 -30.95 -33.98
CA LYS A 725 9.31 -29.91 -34.97
C LYS A 725 8.94 -28.61 -34.24
N THR A 726 9.14 -27.49 -34.92
CA THR A 726 8.77 -26.17 -34.40
C THR A 726 7.26 -26.09 -34.19
N VAL A 727 6.86 -25.57 -33.04
CA VAL A 727 5.45 -25.53 -32.62
C VAL A 727 4.71 -24.48 -33.45
N GLN A 728 3.66 -24.92 -34.14
CA GLN A 728 2.75 -24.02 -34.87
C GLN A 728 1.67 -23.43 -33.95
N SER A 729 1.07 -22.32 -34.34
CA SER A 729 0.06 -21.61 -33.53
C SER A 729 -1.12 -22.50 -33.16
N GLU A 730 -1.56 -23.38 -34.06
CA GLU A 730 -2.67 -24.31 -33.88
C GLU A 730 -2.33 -25.41 -32.87
N GLU A 731 -1.05 -25.79 -32.74
CA GLU A 731 -0.59 -26.82 -31.80
C GLU A 731 -0.60 -26.34 -30.35
N ARG A 732 -0.47 -25.03 -30.11
CA ARG A 732 -0.56 -24.43 -28.75
C ARG A 732 -1.93 -24.64 -28.12
N SER A 733 -2.99 -24.65 -28.94
CA SER A 733 -4.35 -24.92 -28.48
C SER A 733 -4.49 -26.32 -27.87
N PHE A 734 -3.74 -27.31 -28.38
CA PHE A 734 -3.72 -28.67 -27.85
C PHE A 734 -2.95 -28.77 -26.53
N ILE A 735 -1.89 -27.98 -26.34
CA ILE A 735 -1.18 -27.88 -25.06
C ILE A 735 -2.15 -27.31 -24.01
N ASP A 736 -2.88 -26.25 -24.37
CA ASP A 736 -3.86 -25.65 -23.47
C ASP A 736 -5.00 -26.61 -23.13
N LEU A 737 -5.54 -27.33 -24.12
CA LEU A 737 -6.53 -28.40 -23.90
C LEU A 737 -6.03 -29.48 -22.92
N ALA A 738 -4.77 -29.89 -23.06
CA ALA A 738 -4.19 -30.95 -22.25
C ALA A 738 -3.80 -30.52 -20.82
N PHE A 739 -3.53 -29.24 -20.56
CA PHE A 739 -3.01 -28.79 -19.27
C PHE A 739 -3.86 -27.76 -18.53
N SER A 740 -4.86 -27.17 -19.16
CA SER A 740 -5.78 -26.23 -18.51
C SER A 740 -6.83 -26.97 -17.67
N LYS A 741 -6.94 -26.64 -16.38
CA LYS A 741 -8.03 -27.10 -15.50
C LYS A 741 -9.42 -26.61 -15.92
N LYS A 742 -9.52 -25.63 -16.82
CA LYS A 742 -10.80 -25.11 -17.31
C LYS A 742 -11.40 -25.98 -18.41
N LYS A 743 -10.60 -26.81 -19.08
CA LYS A 743 -10.98 -27.60 -20.26
C LYS A 743 -11.27 -29.05 -19.93
N VAL A 744 -11.87 -29.32 -18.77
CA VAL A 744 -12.17 -30.70 -18.33
C VAL A 744 -13.18 -31.36 -19.27
N GLU A 745 -14.26 -30.67 -19.63
CA GLU A 745 -15.28 -31.21 -20.54
C GLU A 745 -14.74 -31.42 -21.95
N GLU A 746 -14.03 -30.44 -22.50
CA GLU A 746 -13.34 -30.58 -23.79
C GLU A 746 -12.36 -31.76 -23.81
N ARG A 747 -11.68 -32.04 -22.68
CA ARG A 747 -10.77 -33.18 -22.54
C ARG A 747 -11.51 -34.50 -22.47
N LYS A 748 -12.68 -34.58 -21.82
CA LYS A 748 -13.52 -35.79 -21.82
C LYS A 748 -13.96 -36.14 -23.24
N ASP A 749 -14.42 -35.16 -24.01
CA ASP A 749 -14.80 -35.37 -25.40
C ASP A 749 -13.60 -35.65 -26.29
N TRP A 750 -12.47 -35.01 -26.00
CA TRP A 750 -11.21 -35.35 -26.62
C TRP A 750 -10.93 -36.82 -26.42
N LEU A 751 -10.98 -37.37 -25.19
CA LEU A 751 -10.72 -38.78 -24.84
C LEU A 751 -11.70 -39.78 -25.46
N LYS A 752 -12.99 -39.46 -25.57
CA LYS A 752 -14.00 -40.34 -26.22
C LYS A 752 -13.67 -40.67 -27.67
N ASN A 753 -13.08 -39.74 -28.41
CA ASN A 753 -12.76 -39.88 -29.84
C ASN A 753 -11.51 -40.74 -30.12
N TYR A 754 -11.18 -41.72 -29.27
CA TYR A 754 -9.89 -42.45 -29.32
C TYR A 754 -10.08 -43.71 -30.15
N LYS A 755 -9.18 -43.94 -31.11
CA LYS A 755 -9.14 -45.19 -31.86
C LYS A 755 -8.01 -46.07 -31.31
N PRO A 756 -8.30 -47.21 -30.66
CA PRO A 756 -7.30 -48.17 -30.22
C PRO A 756 -6.37 -48.59 -31.36
N GLY A 757 -5.08 -48.78 -31.07
CA GLY A 757 -4.06 -49.13 -32.07
C GLY A 757 -3.32 -47.94 -32.71
N THR A 758 -3.63 -46.71 -32.30
CA THR A 758 -2.92 -45.52 -32.79
C THR A 758 -1.59 -45.33 -32.04
N TYR A 759 -0.44 -45.53 -32.70
CA TYR A 759 0.90 -45.32 -32.13
C TYR A 759 1.73 -44.28 -32.92
N ILE A 760 2.83 -43.80 -32.33
CA ILE A 760 3.81 -42.95 -33.01
C ILE A 760 4.85 -43.85 -33.66
N ASP A 761 5.05 -43.71 -34.96
CA ASP A 761 6.15 -44.35 -35.66
C ASP A 761 7.46 -43.62 -35.34
N HIS A 762 8.46 -44.35 -34.85
CA HIS A 762 9.76 -43.81 -34.44
C HIS A 762 10.78 -43.76 -35.60
N ASN A 763 10.39 -44.22 -36.79
CA ASN A 763 11.21 -44.17 -38.00
C ASN A 763 11.29 -42.76 -38.62
N PHE A 764 10.50 -41.80 -38.14
CA PHE A 764 10.58 -40.41 -38.58
C PHE A 764 11.83 -39.66 -38.03
N CYS A 765 12.37 -38.75 -38.84
CA CYS A 765 13.52 -37.90 -38.48
C CYS A 765 13.18 -36.79 -37.46
N SER A 766 11.90 -36.53 -37.18
CA SER A 766 11.45 -35.50 -36.22
C SER A 766 10.09 -35.80 -35.61
N VAL A 767 9.87 -35.36 -34.37
CA VAL A 767 8.64 -35.58 -33.59
C VAL A 767 7.69 -34.40 -33.76
N VAL A 768 6.43 -34.66 -34.13
CA VAL A 768 5.38 -33.62 -34.21
C VAL A 768 4.71 -33.49 -32.84
N LEU A 769 4.65 -32.27 -32.29
CA LEU A 769 4.13 -32.05 -30.95
C LEU A 769 2.66 -32.49 -30.82
N ARG A 770 1.83 -32.16 -31.81
CA ARG A 770 0.44 -32.61 -31.88
C ARG A 770 0.29 -34.12 -31.76
N GLU A 771 1.17 -34.88 -32.41
CA GLU A 771 1.14 -36.34 -32.41
C GLU A 771 1.57 -36.89 -31.04
N THR A 772 2.57 -36.29 -30.39
CA THR A 772 2.95 -36.60 -29.01
C THR A 772 1.81 -36.38 -28.03
N LEU A 773 1.09 -35.26 -28.14
CA LEU A 773 -0.08 -34.97 -27.29
C LEU A 773 -1.25 -35.93 -27.58
N LYS A 774 -1.58 -36.16 -28.85
CA LYS A 774 -2.72 -37.02 -29.26
C LYS A 774 -2.51 -38.50 -29.05
N LYS A 775 -1.29 -39.00 -29.26
CA LYS A 775 -1.00 -40.44 -29.31
C LYS A 775 -0.28 -40.97 -28.07
N ARG A 776 0.44 -40.14 -27.30
CA ARG A 776 1.13 -40.56 -26.06
C ARG A 776 0.49 -39.99 -24.79
N LEU A 777 0.30 -38.67 -24.70
CA LEU A 777 -0.22 -38.04 -23.47
C LEU A 777 -1.70 -38.38 -23.20
N ARG A 778 -2.44 -38.70 -24.25
CA ARG A 778 -3.83 -39.16 -24.19
C ARG A 778 -4.01 -40.56 -23.59
N LEU A 779 -2.96 -41.38 -23.56
CA LEU A 779 -2.99 -42.69 -22.90
C LEU A 779 -2.84 -42.57 -21.36
N PHE A 780 -2.44 -41.40 -20.86
CA PHE A 780 -2.29 -41.10 -19.43
C PHE A 780 -3.50 -40.33 -18.85
N ASN A 781 -4.05 -39.37 -19.61
CA ASN A 781 -5.29 -38.66 -19.24
C ASN A 781 -6.50 -39.57 -19.40
#